data_AF-A0A0L9VNF6-F1
#
_entry.id   AF-A0A0L9VNF6-F1
#
_cell.length_a   1.000
_cell.length_b   1.000
_cell.length_c   1.000
_cell.angle_alpha   90.00
_cell.angle_beta   90.00
_cell.angle_gamma   90.00
#
_symmetry.space_group_name_H-M   'P 1'
#
loop_
_entity.id
_entity.type
_entity.pdbx_description
1 polymer ?
#
loop_
_entity_poly.entity_id
_entity_poly.type
_entity_poly.pdbx_seq_one_letter_code
_entity_poly.pdbx_strand_id
1 'polypeptide(L)'
;MVAQLLESILFIIDAVLPMLGKLPPIIVGELEQDLKQMIVRHSFLTVVHACIKCLCSASKMSGKGAVVVEQLVQFFFKCLDTPAVDNKQKVGRSLFCLGLLIRYGNRLLANSSNKLIDFGSSVRLFIKHLSAEDFVVKVRSLQALGFVLIARPEYMLESYVGKILEEILSSAADTRLKIQGLQNMYEYLLDAESRMGTDKDDDNVAGYTVGAGQSVPVAAGAGDTNICGGIVQLYWDNILGRCLDFNEQVRQSALKIVEIVLRQGLVHPITCVPYLIALETDPLESNSKLAHHLLMNMNEKYPAFFESRLGDGLQMSFMFMQSICGGSENVDTKIQSKMPISGKGKPEAGPLAQAKLGVSRIYKLIRGNRVSRNKFLSSIVRKFDNPRWNKLVIAFLTYCTEVLALLPFISPDEPLYLIYAINRIVQVRAGPLEANFKAWSSSISNHGTPYGNGMHQQAPEESTVTTQAMSVDLNGSIQQNIYAHLNSNDLRSLDLNGSNHQQVDYSYTGSPETKPHATGYTDFNFSKDDLEKVQADCLSAIALQLLLKLKRHLKIMYSLDDARCQAYSPTELPKPGEVISRQNIAFSLGESQFSLPTTPQELVPRYQEFKHALREDTVDYSHYTANIKRKRPTTTPRKVQARKAVHVSSGNYNEEYDDDYSGGSAMRNISFSGSRRSSLRSSRQY
;
A
#
# COMPACT_ATOMS: atom_id res chain seq x y z
N MET A 1 29.71 -27.23 2.13
CA MET A 1 30.13 -27.89 0.88
C MET A 1 29.68 -29.34 0.81
N VAL A 2 30.14 -30.26 1.67
CA VAL A 2 29.74 -31.69 1.60
C VAL A 2 28.22 -31.92 1.79
N ALA A 3 27.60 -31.28 2.78
CA ALA A 3 26.15 -31.39 3.00
C ALA A 3 25.31 -30.84 1.83
N GLN A 4 25.73 -29.71 1.24
CA GLN A 4 25.07 -29.11 0.08
C GLN A 4 25.21 -29.98 -1.18
N LEU A 5 26.37 -30.63 -1.35
CA LEU A 5 26.57 -31.59 -2.43
C LEU A 5 25.64 -32.79 -2.27
N LEU A 6 25.56 -33.36 -1.07
CA LEU A 6 24.68 -34.49 -0.77
C LEU A 6 23.20 -34.13 -0.96
N GLU A 7 22.78 -32.96 -0.48
CA GLU A 7 21.46 -32.39 -0.74
C GLU A 7 21.16 -32.28 -2.24
N SER A 8 22.11 -31.75 -3.02
CA SER A 8 21.97 -31.63 -4.48
C SER A 8 21.86 -32.98 -5.17
N ILE A 9 22.67 -33.97 -4.76
CA ILE A 9 22.62 -35.34 -5.29
C ILE A 9 21.24 -35.96 -5.03
N LEU A 10 20.72 -35.82 -3.80
CA LEU A 10 19.42 -36.34 -3.43
C LEU A 10 18.28 -35.69 -4.23
N PHE A 11 18.34 -34.38 -4.48
CA PHE A 11 17.35 -33.71 -5.34
C PHE A 11 17.45 -34.15 -6.80
N ILE A 12 18.65 -34.43 -7.32
CA ILE A 12 18.82 -34.99 -8.67
C ILE A 12 18.20 -36.38 -8.74
N ILE A 13 18.46 -37.24 -7.74
CA ILE A 13 17.86 -38.58 -7.67
C ILE A 13 16.34 -38.45 -7.63
N ASP A 14 15.79 -37.64 -6.72
CA ASP A 14 14.35 -37.38 -6.60
C ASP A 14 13.69 -36.92 -7.92
N ALA A 15 14.35 -36.02 -8.67
CA ALA A 15 13.83 -35.52 -9.94
C ALA A 15 13.87 -36.59 -11.06
N VAL A 16 14.90 -37.44 -11.08
CA VAL A 16 15.08 -38.48 -12.10
C VAL A 16 14.22 -39.71 -11.80
N LEU A 17 13.99 -40.03 -10.52
CA LEU A 17 13.25 -41.21 -10.07
C LEU A 17 11.91 -41.38 -10.84
N PRO A 18 10.96 -40.42 -10.86
CA PRO A 18 9.70 -40.57 -11.59
C PRO A 18 9.84 -40.82 -13.09
N MET A 19 10.97 -40.46 -13.70
CA MET A 19 11.26 -40.69 -15.11
C MET A 19 11.78 -42.11 -15.40
N LEU A 20 12.23 -42.82 -14.36
CA LEU A 20 12.69 -44.20 -14.46
C LEU A 20 11.47 -45.13 -14.36
N GLY A 21 11.26 -46.01 -15.35
CA GLY A 21 10.07 -46.87 -15.39
C GLY A 21 9.96 -47.84 -14.20
N LYS A 22 10.89 -48.78 -14.06
CA LYS A 22 10.97 -49.70 -12.91
C LYS A 22 12.42 -49.84 -12.46
N LEU A 23 12.65 -49.61 -11.17
CA LEU A 23 13.94 -49.89 -10.54
C LEU A 23 13.99 -51.33 -10.00
N PRO A 24 15.15 -51.99 -10.05
CA PRO A 24 15.34 -53.27 -9.37
C PRO A 24 14.97 -53.18 -7.88
N PRO A 25 14.19 -54.14 -7.33
CA PRO A 25 13.74 -54.09 -5.93
C PRO A 25 14.89 -54.02 -4.92
N ILE A 26 16.05 -54.59 -5.25
CA ILE A 26 17.27 -54.54 -4.43
C ILE A 26 17.74 -53.09 -4.28
N ILE A 27 17.84 -52.37 -5.39
CA ILE A 27 18.29 -50.96 -5.39
C ILE A 27 17.29 -50.08 -4.63
N VAL A 28 16.00 -50.33 -4.79
CA VAL A 28 14.96 -49.62 -4.02
C VAL A 28 15.12 -49.89 -2.52
N GLY A 29 15.31 -51.16 -2.13
CA GLY A 29 15.49 -51.53 -0.72
C GLY A 29 16.73 -50.93 -0.08
N GLU A 30 17.87 -50.94 -0.78
CA GLU A 30 19.12 -50.30 -0.32
C GLU A 30 18.94 -48.78 -0.19
N LEU A 31 18.33 -48.14 -1.20
CA LEU A 31 18.06 -46.71 -1.16
C LEU A 31 17.12 -46.33 -0.02
N GLU A 32 16.02 -47.06 0.18
CA GLU A 32 15.08 -46.82 1.29
C GLU A 32 15.76 -46.97 2.66
N GLN A 33 16.63 -47.98 2.81
CA GLN A 33 17.40 -48.22 4.04
C GLN A 33 18.36 -47.06 4.34
N ASP A 34 19.13 -46.61 3.34
CA ASP A 34 20.09 -45.51 3.47
C ASP A 34 19.39 -44.19 3.79
N LEU A 35 18.32 -43.87 3.05
CA LEU A 35 17.50 -42.69 3.29
C LEU A 35 16.90 -42.71 4.70
N LYS A 36 16.38 -43.84 5.16
CA LYS A 36 15.86 -44.00 6.52
C LYS A 36 16.93 -43.70 7.58
N GLN A 37 18.15 -44.21 7.41
CA GLN A 37 19.25 -43.93 8.35
C GLN A 37 19.62 -42.45 8.37
N MET A 38 19.70 -41.82 7.19
CA MET A 38 19.98 -40.39 7.07
C MET A 38 18.89 -39.51 7.70
N ILE A 39 17.61 -39.86 7.50
CA ILE A 39 16.46 -39.17 8.10
C ILE A 39 16.53 -39.22 9.63
N VAL A 40 17.02 -40.29 10.23
CA VAL A 40 17.11 -40.40 11.70
C VAL A 40 18.37 -39.71 12.24
N ARG A 41 19.51 -39.80 11.56
CA ARG A 41 20.83 -39.48 12.17
C ARG A 41 21.54 -38.25 11.60
N HIS A 42 21.24 -37.82 10.38
CA HIS A 42 22.04 -36.76 9.73
C HIS A 42 21.85 -35.39 10.38
N SER A 43 22.95 -34.65 10.64
CA SER A 43 22.92 -33.41 11.42
C SER A 43 22.22 -32.23 10.73
N PHE A 44 22.30 -32.15 9.40
CA PHE A 44 21.73 -31.03 8.63
C PHE A 44 20.31 -31.33 8.17
N LEU A 45 19.35 -30.47 8.56
CA LEU A 45 17.93 -30.65 8.24
C LEU A 45 17.60 -30.45 6.75
N THR A 46 18.39 -29.69 5.99
CA THR A 46 18.20 -29.53 4.54
C THR A 46 18.44 -30.86 3.81
N VAL A 47 19.48 -31.60 4.20
CA VAL A 47 19.71 -32.96 3.72
C VAL A 47 18.58 -33.90 4.16
N VAL A 48 18.11 -33.80 5.41
CA VAL A 48 16.98 -34.62 5.89
C VAL A 48 15.71 -34.35 5.06
N HIS A 49 15.45 -33.09 4.71
CA HIS A 49 14.34 -32.72 3.83
C HIS A 49 14.47 -33.39 2.45
N ALA A 50 15.64 -33.29 1.81
CA ALA A 50 15.91 -33.96 0.55
C ALA A 50 15.75 -35.50 0.65
N CYS A 51 16.21 -36.10 1.75
CA CYS A 51 16.03 -37.54 2.01
C CYS A 51 14.56 -37.93 2.13
N ILE A 52 13.75 -37.19 2.89
CA ILE A 52 12.32 -37.49 3.06
C ILE A 52 11.60 -37.38 1.71
N LYS A 53 11.88 -36.34 0.94
CA LYS A 53 11.29 -36.14 -0.39
C LYS A 53 11.64 -37.30 -1.33
N CYS A 54 12.93 -37.62 -1.43
CA CYS A 54 13.43 -38.72 -2.25
C CYS A 54 12.85 -40.08 -1.81
N LEU A 55 12.72 -40.31 -0.50
CA LEU A 55 12.13 -41.54 0.04
C LEU A 55 10.68 -41.68 -0.41
N CYS A 56 9.86 -40.63 -0.25
CA CYS A 56 8.46 -40.66 -0.67
C CYS A 56 8.33 -40.88 -2.19
N SER A 57 9.20 -40.27 -3.01
CA SER A 57 9.22 -40.48 -4.47
C SER A 57 9.59 -41.93 -4.82
N ALA A 58 10.64 -42.49 -4.22
CA ALA A 58 11.06 -43.88 -4.42
C ALA A 58 9.97 -44.88 -4.00
N SER A 59 9.36 -44.66 -2.83
CA SER A 59 8.29 -45.49 -2.30
C SER A 59 7.03 -45.46 -3.17
N LYS A 60 6.72 -44.33 -3.81
CA LYS A 60 5.62 -44.18 -4.78
C LYS A 60 5.85 -45.01 -6.04
N MET A 61 7.07 -45.01 -6.57
CA MET A 61 7.41 -45.82 -7.74
C MET A 61 7.35 -47.32 -7.45
N SER A 62 7.76 -47.74 -6.25
CA SER A 62 7.79 -49.16 -5.89
C SER A 62 6.39 -49.76 -5.71
N GLY A 63 5.35 -48.95 -5.53
CA GLY A 63 3.97 -49.41 -5.25
C GLY A 63 3.77 -50.14 -3.91
N LYS A 64 4.85 -50.36 -3.14
CA LYS A 64 4.88 -51.11 -1.87
C LYS A 64 5.48 -50.31 -0.70
N GLY A 65 6.01 -49.11 -0.94
CA GLY A 65 6.81 -48.36 0.04
C GLY A 65 6.04 -47.53 1.07
N ALA A 66 4.71 -47.62 1.13
CA ALA A 66 3.91 -46.91 2.15
C ALA A 66 4.33 -47.30 3.58
N VAL A 67 4.72 -48.56 3.79
CA VAL A 67 5.08 -49.11 5.11
C VAL A 67 6.26 -48.39 5.75
N VAL A 68 7.31 -48.06 4.99
CA VAL A 68 8.50 -47.38 5.54
C VAL A 68 8.15 -45.96 5.99
N VAL A 69 7.34 -45.25 5.19
CA VAL A 69 6.83 -43.92 5.52
C VAL A 69 5.93 -43.97 6.75
N GLU A 70 5.00 -44.93 6.83
CA GLU A 70 4.12 -45.15 7.98
C GLU A 70 4.92 -45.40 9.27
N GLN A 71 5.93 -46.27 9.22
CA GLN A 71 6.80 -46.54 10.36
C GLN A 71 7.54 -45.30 10.84
N LEU A 72 8.03 -44.47 9.92
CA LEU A 72 8.71 -43.22 10.27
C LEU A 72 7.76 -42.19 10.87
N VAL A 73 6.54 -42.07 10.33
CA VAL A 73 5.48 -41.22 10.90
C VAL A 73 5.18 -41.63 12.34
N GLN A 74 4.95 -42.92 12.59
CA GLN A 74 4.71 -43.45 13.94
C GLN A 74 5.90 -43.24 14.88
N PHE A 75 7.12 -43.44 14.38
CA PHE A 75 8.34 -43.24 15.17
C PHE A 75 8.48 -41.79 15.64
N PHE A 76 8.34 -40.81 14.75
CA PHE A 76 8.46 -39.40 15.12
C PHE A 76 7.26 -38.89 15.91
N PHE A 77 6.05 -39.39 15.63
CA PHE A 77 4.87 -39.12 16.46
C PHE A 77 5.11 -39.55 17.91
N LYS A 78 5.57 -40.79 18.12
CA LYS A 78 5.88 -41.32 19.46
C LYS A 78 6.99 -40.54 20.15
N CYS A 79 8.00 -40.06 19.41
CA CYS A 79 9.05 -39.21 19.97
C CYS A 79 8.55 -37.85 20.49
N LEU A 80 7.41 -37.37 19.98
CA LEU A 80 6.80 -36.10 20.36
C LEU A 80 5.71 -36.26 21.42
N ASP A 81 4.98 -37.37 21.40
CA ASP A 81 3.89 -37.63 22.34
C ASP A 81 4.37 -37.98 23.76
N THR A 82 5.61 -38.46 23.90
CA THR A 82 6.20 -38.76 25.22
C THR A 82 6.39 -37.49 26.07
N PRO A 83 5.83 -37.43 27.29
CA PRO A 83 6.03 -36.31 28.20
C PRO A 83 7.49 -36.30 28.69
N ALA A 84 8.14 -35.13 28.63
CA ALA A 84 9.54 -34.88 28.96
C ALA A 84 10.57 -35.43 27.94
N VAL A 85 10.95 -34.56 27.01
CA VAL A 85 12.25 -34.67 26.34
C VAL A 85 12.97 -33.34 26.54
N ASP A 86 13.85 -33.27 27.54
CA ASP A 86 14.79 -32.14 27.74
C ASP A 86 15.67 -31.88 26.50
N ASN A 87 15.70 -32.84 25.57
CA ASN A 87 16.42 -32.72 24.30
C ASN A 87 15.60 -31.93 23.25
N LYS A 88 15.66 -30.60 23.36
CA LYS A 88 15.07 -29.63 22.42
C LYS A 88 15.43 -29.90 20.95
N GLN A 89 16.65 -30.35 20.67
CA GLN A 89 17.09 -30.66 19.31
C GLN A 89 16.35 -31.87 18.74
N LYS A 90 16.14 -32.90 19.56
CA LYS A 90 15.37 -34.09 19.17
C LYS A 90 13.90 -33.74 18.91
N VAL A 91 13.30 -32.89 19.74
CA VAL A 91 11.93 -32.38 19.53
C VAL A 91 11.84 -31.61 18.21
N GLY A 92 12.73 -30.63 18.00
CA GLY A 92 12.77 -29.85 16.76
C GLY A 92 12.95 -30.71 15.50
N ARG A 93 13.82 -31.73 15.54
CA ARG A 93 13.98 -32.70 14.44
C ARG A 93 12.70 -33.49 14.21
N SER A 94 12.08 -33.97 15.28
CA SER A 94 10.89 -34.84 15.19
C SER A 94 9.70 -34.07 14.63
N LEU A 95 9.50 -32.81 15.04
CA LEU A 95 8.51 -31.91 14.44
C LEU A 95 8.74 -31.73 12.94
N PHE A 96 9.98 -31.40 12.56
CA PHE A 96 10.37 -31.19 11.16
C PHE A 96 10.16 -32.45 10.30
N CYS A 97 10.61 -33.61 10.77
CA CYS A 97 10.49 -34.87 10.04
C CYS A 97 9.03 -35.32 9.91
N LEU A 98 8.25 -35.26 11.00
CA LEU A 98 6.85 -35.67 10.99
C LEU A 98 6.04 -34.81 10.01
N GLY A 99 6.20 -33.48 10.03
CA GLY A 99 5.52 -32.58 9.10
C GLY A 99 5.85 -32.86 7.64
N LEU A 100 7.13 -33.07 7.31
CA LEU A 100 7.57 -33.38 5.93
C LEU A 100 7.11 -34.75 5.44
N LEU A 101 7.13 -35.77 6.31
CA LEU A 101 6.62 -37.11 5.99
C LEU A 101 5.13 -37.05 5.68
N ILE A 102 4.36 -36.25 6.42
CA ILE A 102 2.95 -36.01 6.12
C ILE A 102 2.81 -35.26 4.78
N ARG A 103 3.61 -34.21 4.55
CA ARG A 103 3.56 -33.41 3.31
C ARG A 103 3.76 -34.26 2.06
N TYR A 104 4.91 -34.94 1.97
CA TYR A 104 5.29 -35.69 0.77
C TYR A 104 4.67 -37.10 0.72
N GLY A 105 4.38 -37.69 1.87
CA GLY A 105 3.77 -39.00 1.99
C GLY A 105 2.24 -39.01 1.81
N ASN A 106 1.55 -37.88 1.80
CA ASN A 106 0.08 -37.82 1.85
C ASN A 106 -0.63 -38.77 0.87
N ARG A 107 -0.22 -38.80 -0.40
CA ARG A 107 -0.83 -39.70 -1.41
C ARG A 107 -0.57 -41.19 -1.12
N LEU A 108 0.61 -41.53 -0.59
CA LEU A 108 0.95 -42.90 -0.19
C LEU A 108 0.09 -43.34 1.00
N LEU A 109 -0.03 -42.46 1.99
CA LEU A 109 -0.76 -42.73 3.22
C LEU A 109 -2.27 -42.80 2.99
N ALA A 110 -2.81 -42.01 2.06
CA ALA A 110 -4.23 -42.05 1.69
C ALA A 110 -4.64 -43.37 1.01
N ASN A 111 -3.72 -43.98 0.24
CA ASN A 111 -3.96 -45.25 -0.45
C ASN A 111 -3.64 -46.48 0.41
N SER A 112 -3.09 -46.28 1.62
CA SER A 112 -2.83 -47.38 2.54
C SER A 112 -4.16 -47.90 3.10
N SER A 113 -4.36 -49.22 3.05
CA SER A 113 -5.53 -49.89 3.63
C SER A 113 -5.55 -49.85 5.17
N ASN A 114 -4.48 -49.32 5.78
CA ASN A 114 -4.30 -49.22 7.23
C ASN A 114 -4.82 -47.88 7.75
N LYS A 115 -5.93 -47.90 8.49
CA LYS A 115 -6.47 -46.75 9.26
C LYS A 115 -5.57 -46.29 10.42
N LEU A 116 -4.27 -46.58 10.40
CA LEU A 116 -3.35 -46.42 11.52
C LEU A 116 -2.85 -44.98 11.72
N ILE A 117 -3.02 -44.08 10.74
CA ILE A 117 -2.54 -42.70 10.83
C ILE A 117 -3.72 -41.73 10.93
N ASP A 118 -3.92 -41.21 12.14
CA ASP A 118 -4.81 -40.08 12.38
C ASP A 118 -4.04 -38.76 12.20
N PHE A 119 -4.21 -38.13 11.04
CA PHE A 119 -3.65 -36.81 10.75
C PHE A 119 -4.14 -35.74 11.74
N GLY A 120 -5.38 -35.86 12.25
CA GLY A 120 -5.92 -34.96 13.24
C GLY A 120 -5.14 -35.01 14.56
N SER A 121 -4.69 -36.20 14.98
CA SER A 121 -3.81 -36.34 16.15
C SER A 121 -2.46 -35.66 15.94
N SER A 122 -1.89 -35.75 14.73
CA SER A 122 -0.63 -35.06 14.41
C SER A 122 -0.79 -33.54 14.45
N VAL A 123 -1.90 -33.00 13.91
CA VAL A 123 -2.23 -31.58 14.00
C VAL A 123 -2.38 -31.14 15.46
N ARG A 124 -3.15 -31.87 16.27
CA ARG A 124 -3.31 -31.58 17.70
C ARG A 124 -1.97 -31.60 18.45
N LEU A 125 -1.08 -32.53 18.10
CA LEU A 125 0.26 -32.63 18.68
C LEU A 125 1.12 -31.41 18.31
N PHE A 126 1.10 -30.95 17.06
CA PHE A 126 1.79 -29.72 16.67
C PHE A 126 1.24 -28.49 17.40
N ILE A 127 -0.09 -28.39 17.53
CA ILE A 127 -0.74 -27.30 18.28
C ILE A 127 -0.33 -27.33 19.75
N LYS A 128 -0.28 -28.50 20.39
CA LYS A 128 0.23 -28.66 21.77
C LYS A 128 1.64 -28.09 21.92
N HIS A 129 2.51 -28.30 20.94
CA HIS A 129 3.89 -27.76 20.96
C HIS A 129 4.00 -26.28 20.57
N LEU A 130 2.94 -25.62 20.07
CA LEU A 130 2.90 -24.16 19.94
C LEU A 130 2.82 -23.46 21.32
N SER A 131 2.29 -24.17 22.32
CA SER A 131 2.23 -23.70 23.71
C SER A 131 3.48 -24.03 24.52
N ALA A 132 4.53 -24.60 23.90
CA ALA A 132 5.78 -24.93 24.59
C ALA A 132 6.52 -23.68 25.07
N GLU A 133 7.24 -23.73 26.20
CA GLU A 133 8.03 -22.58 26.69
C GLU A 133 9.14 -22.16 25.71
N ASP A 134 9.77 -23.14 25.06
CA ASP A 134 10.87 -22.89 24.14
C ASP A 134 10.40 -22.30 22.81
N PHE A 135 10.87 -21.10 22.51
CA PHE A 135 10.45 -20.36 21.32
C PHE A 135 10.88 -21.03 20.00
N VAL A 136 12.03 -21.72 19.97
CA VAL A 136 12.47 -22.44 18.76
C VAL A 136 11.53 -23.61 18.49
N VAL A 137 11.09 -24.31 19.54
CA VAL A 137 10.06 -25.35 19.43
C VAL A 137 8.75 -24.77 18.92
N LYS A 138 8.29 -23.60 19.39
CA LYS A 138 7.08 -22.94 18.85
C LYS A 138 7.16 -22.72 17.33
N VAL A 139 8.24 -22.09 16.85
CA VAL A 139 8.45 -21.81 15.42
C VAL A 139 8.52 -23.11 14.61
N ARG A 140 9.20 -24.14 15.13
CA ARG A 140 9.29 -25.46 14.48
C ARG A 140 7.95 -26.17 14.42
N SER A 141 7.13 -26.07 15.45
CA SER A 141 5.78 -26.64 15.48
C SER A 141 4.88 -25.95 14.46
N LEU A 142 5.00 -24.63 14.33
CA LEU A 142 4.27 -23.87 13.32
C LEU A 142 4.72 -24.25 11.90
N GLN A 143 6.04 -24.41 11.68
CA GLN A 143 6.56 -24.90 10.41
C GLN A 143 6.01 -26.31 10.07
N ALA A 144 6.01 -27.22 11.04
CA ALA A 144 5.48 -28.57 10.88
C ALA A 144 3.98 -28.57 10.57
N LEU A 145 3.20 -27.72 11.25
CA LEU A 145 1.80 -27.48 10.92
C LEU A 145 1.65 -27.01 9.47
N GLY A 146 2.46 -26.04 9.04
CA GLY A 146 2.50 -25.57 7.65
C GLY A 146 2.67 -26.69 6.62
N PHE A 147 3.59 -27.63 6.88
CA PHE A 147 3.77 -28.79 6.01
C PHE A 147 2.51 -29.67 5.90
N VAL A 148 1.76 -29.83 7.00
CA VAL A 148 0.46 -30.53 6.95
C VAL A 148 -0.57 -29.74 6.16
N LEU A 149 -0.64 -28.42 6.34
CA LEU A 149 -1.60 -27.56 5.63
C LEU A 149 -1.38 -27.57 4.11
N ILE A 150 -0.14 -27.80 3.64
CA ILE A 150 0.15 -28.00 2.22
C ILE A 150 -0.40 -29.34 1.70
N ALA A 151 -0.32 -30.40 2.50
CA ALA A 151 -0.85 -31.71 2.13
C ALA A 151 -2.38 -31.79 2.24
N ARG A 152 -2.95 -31.14 3.26
CA ARG A 152 -4.36 -31.19 3.65
C ARG A 152 -4.85 -29.78 3.99
N PRO A 153 -5.14 -28.95 2.97
CA PRO A 153 -5.56 -27.56 3.17
C PRO A 153 -6.92 -27.42 3.85
N GLU A 154 -7.73 -28.47 3.92
CA GLU A 154 -9.03 -28.48 4.59
C GLU A 154 -8.92 -28.08 6.06
N TYR A 155 -7.79 -28.41 6.71
CA TYR A 155 -7.53 -27.99 8.08
C TYR A 155 -7.49 -26.48 8.26
N MET A 156 -7.17 -25.68 7.22
CA MET A 156 -7.23 -24.22 7.33
C MET A 156 -8.67 -23.71 7.46
N LEU A 157 -9.67 -24.47 7.02
CA LEU A 157 -11.08 -24.10 7.18
C LEU A 157 -11.66 -24.53 8.53
N GLU A 158 -10.94 -25.36 9.29
CA GLU A 158 -11.36 -25.82 10.60
C GLU A 158 -11.16 -24.72 11.65
N SER A 159 -12.20 -24.45 12.46
CA SER A 159 -12.21 -23.31 13.40
C SER A 159 -11.01 -23.27 14.35
N TYR A 160 -10.54 -24.42 14.83
CA TYR A 160 -9.45 -24.47 15.80
C TYR A 160 -8.07 -24.15 15.18
N VAL A 161 -7.85 -24.49 13.91
CA VAL A 161 -6.63 -24.09 13.18
C VAL A 161 -6.77 -22.66 12.68
N GLY A 162 -7.97 -22.27 12.22
CA GLY A 162 -8.23 -20.93 11.72
C GLY A 162 -7.95 -19.85 12.76
N LYS A 163 -8.39 -20.05 14.01
CA LYS A 163 -8.08 -19.14 15.13
C LYS A 163 -6.58 -19.01 15.38
N ILE A 164 -5.83 -20.10 15.27
CA ILE A 164 -4.37 -20.09 15.44
C ILE A 164 -3.71 -19.27 14.32
N LEU A 165 -4.15 -19.45 13.07
CA LEU A 165 -3.63 -18.68 11.94
C LEU A 165 -3.98 -17.18 12.06
N GLU A 166 -5.20 -16.85 12.46
CA GLU A 166 -5.62 -15.47 12.73
C GLU A 166 -4.80 -14.81 13.84
N GLU A 167 -4.56 -15.54 14.94
CA GLU A 167 -3.73 -15.06 16.06
C GLU A 167 -2.29 -14.83 15.63
N ILE A 168 -1.68 -15.78 14.91
CA ILE A 168 -0.32 -15.67 14.37
C ILE A 168 -0.20 -14.52 13.37
N LEU A 169 -1.23 -14.33 12.54
CA LEU A 169 -1.30 -13.24 11.58
C LEU A 169 -1.90 -11.97 12.17
N SER A 170 -1.98 -11.81 13.50
CA SER A 170 -2.41 -10.56 14.16
C SER A 170 -1.27 -9.54 14.22
N SER A 171 -1.57 -8.27 14.52
CA SER A 171 -0.53 -7.24 14.73
C SER A 171 0.30 -7.48 15.99
N ALA A 172 -0.31 -8.06 17.03
CA ALA A 172 0.30 -8.30 18.34
C ALA A 172 1.22 -9.53 18.36
N ALA A 173 1.13 -10.41 17.36
CA ALA A 173 1.95 -11.61 17.29
C ALA A 173 3.45 -11.31 17.12
N ASP A 174 4.27 -12.22 17.64
CA ASP A 174 5.72 -12.15 17.52
C ASP A 174 6.17 -12.15 16.04
N THR A 175 7.19 -11.35 15.73
CA THR A 175 7.74 -11.20 14.38
C THR A 175 8.13 -12.52 13.73
N ARG A 176 8.78 -13.43 14.46
CA ARG A 176 9.24 -14.71 13.92
C ARG A 176 8.08 -15.67 13.66
N LEU A 177 7.04 -15.63 14.50
CA LEU A 177 5.81 -16.40 14.25
C LEU A 177 5.06 -15.88 13.03
N LYS A 178 4.93 -14.55 12.89
CA LYS A 178 4.36 -13.91 11.69
C LYS A 178 5.08 -14.34 10.42
N ILE A 179 6.41 -14.25 10.40
CA ILE A 179 7.23 -14.65 9.25
C ILE A 179 7.00 -16.14 8.92
N GLN A 180 7.01 -17.03 9.94
CA GLN A 180 6.80 -18.45 9.70
C GLN A 180 5.37 -18.78 9.23
N GLY A 181 4.35 -18.12 9.79
CA GLY A 181 2.96 -18.29 9.35
C GLY A 181 2.75 -17.84 7.91
N LEU A 182 3.30 -16.67 7.54
CA LEU A 182 3.29 -16.19 6.16
C LEU A 182 4.09 -17.13 5.23
N GLN A 183 5.23 -17.64 5.66
CA GLN A 183 6.01 -18.61 4.89
C GLN A 183 5.22 -19.89 4.62
N ASN A 184 4.47 -20.40 5.61
CA ASN A 184 3.62 -21.58 5.42
C ASN A 184 2.55 -21.33 4.34
N MET A 185 1.88 -20.16 4.39
CA MET A 185 0.89 -19.77 3.39
C MET A 185 1.53 -19.60 2.00
N TYR A 186 2.69 -18.97 1.93
CA TYR A 186 3.44 -18.80 0.69
C TYR A 186 3.79 -20.13 0.03
N GLU A 187 4.32 -21.09 0.80
CA GLU A 187 4.64 -22.43 0.30
C GLU A 187 3.40 -23.20 -0.14
N TYR A 188 2.28 -23.06 0.56
CA TYR A 188 0.99 -23.63 0.13
C TYR A 188 0.56 -23.10 -1.23
N LEU A 189 0.62 -21.78 -1.43
CA LEU A 189 0.18 -21.17 -2.69
C LEU A 189 1.08 -21.54 -3.87
N LEU A 190 2.40 -21.66 -3.65
CA LEU A 190 3.32 -22.17 -4.66
C LEU A 190 3.04 -23.64 -5.01
N ASP A 191 2.75 -24.47 -4.01
CA ASP A 191 2.41 -25.87 -4.21
C ASP A 191 1.11 -26.01 -5.00
N ALA A 192 0.06 -25.25 -4.62
CA ALA A 192 -1.21 -25.20 -5.32
C ALA A 192 -1.05 -24.76 -6.79
N GLU A 193 -0.24 -23.72 -7.04
CA GLU A 193 0.08 -23.25 -8.40
C GLU A 193 0.75 -24.32 -9.25
N SER A 194 1.73 -25.03 -8.68
CA SER A 194 2.47 -26.06 -9.40
C SER A 194 1.57 -27.24 -9.84
N ARG A 195 0.60 -27.62 -9.01
CA ARG A 195 -0.35 -28.71 -9.31
C ARG A 195 -1.32 -28.33 -10.42
N MET A 196 -1.79 -27.07 -10.45
CA MET A 196 -2.65 -26.56 -11.52
C MET A 196 -1.94 -26.53 -12.89
N GLY A 197 -0.61 -26.39 -12.89
CA GLY A 197 0.21 -26.47 -14.10
C GLY A 197 0.31 -27.91 -14.65
N THR A 198 0.40 -28.91 -13.78
CA THR A 198 0.57 -30.33 -14.16
C THR A 198 -0.72 -31.04 -14.54
N ASP A 199 -1.87 -30.66 -13.95
CA ASP A 199 -3.17 -31.29 -14.28
C ASP A 199 -3.60 -31.01 -15.73
N LYS A 200 -3.06 -29.97 -16.38
CA LYS A 200 -3.29 -29.69 -17.81
C LYS A 200 -2.58 -30.68 -18.75
N ASP A 201 -1.52 -31.34 -18.29
CA ASP A 201 -0.77 -32.31 -19.10
C ASP A 201 -1.37 -33.74 -19.01
N ASP A 202 -2.11 -34.04 -17.93
CA ASP A 202 -2.76 -35.35 -17.70
C ASP A 202 -4.14 -35.49 -18.40
N ASP A 203 -4.73 -34.40 -18.89
CA ASP A 203 -6.03 -34.39 -19.59
C ASP A 203 -6.00 -35.01 -21.02
N ASN A 204 -4.85 -35.55 -21.44
CA ASN A 204 -4.73 -36.30 -22.70
C ASN A 204 -5.10 -37.80 -22.58
N VAL A 205 -5.63 -38.25 -21.44
CA VAL A 205 -6.12 -39.63 -21.28
C VAL A 205 -7.65 -39.68 -21.26
N ALA A 206 -8.20 -39.72 -22.48
CA ALA A 206 -9.48 -40.30 -22.88
C ALA A 206 -10.71 -40.15 -21.94
N GLY A 207 -11.53 -39.13 -22.24
CA GLY A 207 -12.96 -39.32 -22.54
C GLY A 207 -13.96 -39.11 -21.40
N TYR A 208 -14.60 -37.95 -21.35
CA TYR A 208 -16.07 -37.79 -21.38
C TYR A 208 -16.42 -36.34 -21.74
N THR A 209 -17.24 -36.19 -22.78
CA THR A 209 -17.72 -34.90 -23.30
C THR A 209 -18.73 -34.26 -22.34
N VAL A 210 -18.49 -33.03 -21.89
CA VAL A 210 -19.56 -32.12 -21.46
C VAL A 210 -19.40 -30.78 -22.15
N GLY A 211 -20.32 -30.56 -23.09
CA GLY A 211 -20.88 -29.28 -23.54
C GLY A 211 -19.97 -28.06 -23.58
N ALA A 212 -19.57 -27.69 -24.80
CA ALA A 212 -19.16 -26.33 -25.15
C ALA A 212 -20.31 -25.34 -24.89
N GLY A 213 -20.38 -24.82 -23.66
CA GLY A 213 -21.13 -23.62 -23.32
C GLY A 213 -20.16 -22.44 -23.25
N GLN A 214 -20.44 -21.37 -23.99
CA GLN A 214 -19.67 -20.12 -23.99
C GLN A 214 -19.36 -19.66 -22.56
N SER A 215 -18.09 -19.78 -22.14
CA SER A 215 -17.63 -19.28 -20.87
C SER A 215 -17.51 -17.76 -20.95
N VAL A 216 -18.46 -17.07 -20.35
CA VAL A 216 -18.32 -15.66 -19.96
C VAL A 216 -17.07 -15.55 -19.08
N PRO A 217 -16.18 -14.55 -19.26
CA PRO A 217 -15.03 -14.38 -18.39
C PRO A 217 -15.52 -14.14 -16.96
N VAL A 218 -15.32 -15.13 -16.10
CA VAL A 218 -15.73 -15.05 -14.70
C VAL A 218 -14.85 -14.04 -13.99
N ALA A 219 -15.46 -13.18 -13.18
CA ALA A 219 -14.75 -12.22 -12.34
C ALA A 219 -13.74 -12.97 -11.43
N ALA A 220 -12.53 -12.43 -11.31
CA ALA A 220 -11.45 -12.98 -10.50
C ALA A 220 -11.96 -13.41 -9.11
N GLY A 221 -11.87 -14.71 -8.82
CA GLY A 221 -12.29 -15.31 -7.53
C GLY A 221 -13.73 -15.81 -7.43
N ALA A 222 -14.60 -15.59 -8.42
CA ALA A 222 -16.01 -16.03 -8.37
C ALA A 222 -16.30 -17.32 -9.18
N GLY A 223 -15.33 -17.82 -9.95
CA GLY A 223 -15.52 -18.93 -10.90
C GLY A 223 -14.83 -20.24 -10.55
N ASP A 224 -13.77 -20.18 -9.75
CA ASP A 224 -13.00 -21.37 -9.38
C ASP A 224 -13.38 -21.77 -7.96
N THR A 225 -14.25 -22.77 -7.82
CA THR A 225 -14.58 -23.45 -6.56
C THR A 225 -13.40 -24.31 -6.06
N ASN A 226 -12.17 -23.82 -6.17
CA ASN A 226 -11.01 -24.47 -5.57
C ASN A 226 -10.87 -24.01 -4.11
N ILE A 227 -10.55 -24.96 -3.23
CA ILE A 227 -10.36 -24.70 -1.79
C ILE A 227 -9.32 -23.60 -1.53
N CYS A 228 -8.36 -23.43 -2.45
CA CYS A 228 -7.31 -22.41 -2.39
C CYS A 228 -7.86 -20.98 -2.40
N GLY A 229 -8.79 -20.67 -3.30
CA GLY A 229 -9.43 -19.35 -3.38
C GLY A 229 -10.17 -19.01 -2.08
N GLY A 230 -10.96 -19.96 -1.56
CA GLY A 230 -11.69 -19.79 -0.30
C GLY A 230 -10.77 -19.55 0.90
N ILE A 231 -9.66 -20.28 0.99
CA ILE A 231 -8.64 -20.09 2.04
C ILE A 231 -7.98 -18.71 1.94
N VAL A 232 -7.58 -18.28 0.74
CA VAL A 232 -6.96 -16.96 0.56
C VAL A 232 -7.94 -15.87 0.96
N GLN A 233 -9.20 -15.96 0.52
CA GLN A 233 -10.24 -14.99 0.87
C GLN A 233 -10.48 -14.93 2.38
N LEU A 234 -10.44 -16.07 3.09
CA LEU A 234 -10.61 -16.13 4.53
C LEU A 234 -9.53 -15.35 5.29
N TYR A 235 -8.27 -15.42 4.86
CA TYR A 235 -7.14 -14.77 5.54
C TYR A 235 -6.65 -13.48 4.88
N TRP A 236 -7.34 -13.01 3.84
CA TRP A 236 -6.86 -11.96 2.97
C TRP A 236 -6.58 -10.66 3.71
N ASP A 237 -7.50 -10.24 4.56
CA ASP A 237 -7.36 -9.01 5.34
C ASP A 237 -6.23 -9.09 6.37
N ASN A 238 -6.00 -10.28 6.96
CA ASN A 238 -4.84 -10.51 7.81
C ASN A 238 -3.53 -10.36 7.02
N ILE A 239 -3.45 -10.95 5.82
CA ILE A 239 -2.27 -10.88 4.93
C ILE A 239 -2.00 -9.44 4.50
N LEU A 240 -3.02 -8.73 3.99
CA LEU A 240 -2.92 -7.32 3.62
C LEU A 240 -2.52 -6.46 4.82
N GLY A 241 -3.07 -6.75 5.99
CA GLY A 241 -2.68 -6.13 7.25
C GLY A 241 -1.19 -6.30 7.58
N ARG A 242 -0.58 -7.43 7.23
CA ARG A 242 0.86 -7.68 7.44
C ARG A 242 1.76 -7.01 6.39
N CYS A 243 1.21 -6.58 5.26
CA CYS A 243 1.95 -5.75 4.29
C CYS A 243 2.37 -4.39 4.88
N LEU A 244 1.71 -3.92 5.94
CA LEU A 244 2.02 -2.64 6.61
C LEU A 244 2.53 -2.85 8.05
N ASP A 245 3.18 -3.98 8.31
CA ASP A 245 3.78 -4.30 9.60
C ASP A 245 5.02 -3.41 9.89
N PHE A 246 5.35 -3.20 11.17
CA PHE A 246 6.55 -2.46 11.56
C PHE A 246 7.83 -3.18 11.09
N ASN A 247 7.82 -4.51 11.11
CA ASN A 247 8.98 -5.30 10.68
C ASN A 247 9.04 -5.46 9.15
N GLU A 248 10.16 -5.06 8.55
CA GLU A 248 10.37 -5.11 7.11
C GLU A 248 10.31 -6.51 6.48
N GLN A 249 10.74 -7.55 7.22
CA GLN A 249 10.74 -8.93 6.75
C GLN A 249 9.30 -9.50 6.75
N VAL A 250 8.48 -9.12 7.74
CA VAL A 250 7.05 -9.44 7.75
C VAL A 250 6.35 -8.82 6.54
N ARG A 251 6.61 -7.53 6.26
CA ARG A 251 6.07 -6.85 5.06
C ARG A 251 6.49 -7.56 3.78
N GLN A 252 7.77 -7.93 3.67
CA GLN A 252 8.29 -8.63 2.49
C GLN A 252 7.62 -9.99 2.28
N SER A 253 7.48 -10.80 3.34
CA SER A 253 6.80 -12.10 3.25
C SER A 253 5.33 -11.96 2.85
N ALA A 254 4.61 -11.00 3.43
CA ALA A 254 3.21 -10.74 3.07
C ALA A 254 3.06 -10.26 1.61
N LEU A 255 3.94 -9.36 1.15
CA LEU A 255 3.91 -8.83 -0.21
C LEU A 255 4.17 -9.90 -1.27
N LYS A 256 5.04 -10.88 -0.99
CA LYS A 256 5.26 -12.05 -1.87
C LYS A 256 4.01 -12.92 -2.00
N ILE A 257 3.20 -13.04 -0.94
CA ILE A 257 1.91 -13.72 -1.02
C ILE A 257 0.96 -12.92 -1.91
N VAL A 258 0.87 -11.60 -1.73
CA VAL A 258 0.04 -10.72 -2.57
C VAL A 258 0.41 -10.86 -4.05
N GLU A 259 1.70 -10.92 -4.39
CA GLU A 259 2.16 -11.17 -5.77
C GLU A 259 1.59 -12.46 -6.35
N ILE A 260 1.67 -13.58 -5.62
CA ILE A 260 1.14 -14.87 -6.09
C ILE A 260 -0.38 -14.81 -6.23
N VAL A 261 -1.07 -14.27 -5.23
CA VAL A 261 -2.54 -14.14 -5.20
C VAL A 261 -3.05 -13.33 -6.38
N LEU A 262 -2.41 -12.20 -6.71
CA LEU A 262 -2.77 -11.37 -7.86
C LEU A 262 -2.44 -12.05 -9.19
N ARG A 263 -1.31 -12.75 -9.27
CA ARG A 263 -0.89 -13.47 -10.48
C ARG A 263 -1.82 -14.63 -10.83
N GLN A 264 -2.35 -15.31 -9.81
CA GLN A 264 -3.33 -16.40 -9.97
C GLN A 264 -4.79 -15.92 -10.05
N GLY A 265 -5.09 -14.65 -9.72
CA GLY A 265 -6.45 -14.12 -9.77
C GLY A 265 -7.39 -14.66 -8.68
N LEU A 266 -6.85 -15.05 -7.52
CA LEU A 266 -7.62 -15.66 -6.42
C LEU A 266 -8.54 -14.68 -5.68
N VAL A 267 -8.28 -13.38 -5.80
CA VAL A 267 -9.04 -12.29 -5.18
C VAL A 267 -9.25 -11.14 -6.15
N HIS A 268 -10.25 -10.31 -5.87
CA HIS A 268 -10.47 -9.10 -6.65
C HIS A 268 -9.36 -8.05 -6.37
N PRO A 269 -8.62 -7.59 -7.39
CA PRO A 269 -7.41 -6.78 -7.22
C PRO A 269 -7.65 -5.42 -6.53
N ILE A 270 -8.87 -4.87 -6.61
CA ILE A 270 -9.23 -3.57 -6.01
C ILE A 270 -8.93 -3.49 -4.51
N THR A 271 -8.95 -4.62 -3.81
CA THR A 271 -8.78 -4.71 -2.35
C THR A 271 -7.34 -4.43 -1.91
N CYS A 272 -6.34 -4.78 -2.74
CA CYS A 272 -4.93 -4.58 -2.41
C CYS A 272 -4.34 -3.24 -2.87
N VAL A 273 -5.01 -2.53 -3.80
CA VAL A 273 -4.47 -1.29 -4.39
C VAL A 273 -4.04 -0.26 -3.33
N PRO A 274 -4.84 0.03 -2.27
CA PRO A 274 -4.41 0.96 -1.23
C PRO A 274 -3.13 0.52 -0.50
N TYR A 275 -2.98 -0.79 -0.23
CA TYR A 275 -1.82 -1.35 0.45
C TYR A 275 -0.56 -1.26 -0.42
N LEU A 276 -0.70 -1.56 -1.71
CA LEU A 276 0.40 -1.44 -2.66
C LEU A 276 0.84 0.02 -2.85
N ILE A 277 -0.11 0.97 -2.86
CA ILE A 277 0.19 2.41 -2.89
C ILE A 277 0.94 2.83 -1.62
N ALA A 278 0.53 2.36 -0.44
CA ALA A 278 1.25 2.64 0.79
C ALA A 278 2.68 2.07 0.75
N LEU A 279 2.87 0.88 0.17
CA LEU A 279 4.18 0.24 0.03
C LEU A 279 5.12 0.91 -0.98
N GLU A 280 4.64 1.81 -1.85
CA GLU A 280 5.51 2.67 -2.65
C GLU A 280 6.40 3.57 -1.77
N THR A 281 5.98 3.83 -0.54
CA THR A 281 6.74 4.59 0.46
C THR A 281 7.50 3.69 1.45
N ASP A 282 7.62 2.37 1.20
CA ASP A 282 8.35 1.45 2.09
C ASP A 282 9.86 1.80 2.16
N PRO A 283 10.45 1.94 3.38
CA PRO A 283 11.89 2.05 3.64
C PRO A 283 12.76 1.07 2.84
N LEU A 284 12.31 -0.18 2.74
CA LEU A 284 13.07 -1.24 2.10
C LEU A 284 12.83 -1.22 0.58
N GLU A 285 13.88 -0.92 -0.18
CA GLU A 285 13.79 -0.72 -1.63
C GLU A 285 13.20 -1.94 -2.36
N SER A 286 13.52 -3.17 -1.94
CA SER A 286 12.97 -4.39 -2.53
C SER A 286 11.44 -4.46 -2.44
N ASN A 287 10.86 -4.00 -1.32
CA ASN A 287 9.42 -3.99 -1.13
C ASN A 287 8.78 -2.92 -2.02
N SER A 288 9.33 -1.71 -2.03
CA SER A 288 8.81 -0.62 -2.88
C SER A 288 8.87 -0.96 -4.36
N LYS A 289 9.92 -1.68 -4.82
CA LYS A 289 10.05 -2.13 -6.21
C LYS A 289 9.03 -3.18 -6.59
N LEU A 290 8.80 -4.16 -5.71
CA LEU A 290 7.79 -5.19 -5.95
C LEU A 290 6.38 -4.59 -5.95
N ALA A 291 6.07 -3.72 -4.98
CA ALA A 291 4.80 -2.99 -4.94
C ALA A 291 4.59 -2.16 -6.22
N HIS A 292 5.62 -1.46 -6.68
CA HIS A 292 5.58 -0.72 -7.93
C HIS A 292 5.28 -1.61 -9.13
N HIS A 293 5.97 -2.74 -9.26
CA HIS A 293 5.73 -3.69 -10.34
C HIS A 293 4.28 -4.22 -10.33
N LEU A 294 3.75 -4.56 -9.14
CA LEU A 294 2.35 -5.00 -9.00
C LEU A 294 1.37 -3.88 -9.37
N LEU A 295 1.60 -2.64 -8.94
CA LEU A 295 0.76 -1.50 -9.31
C LEU A 295 0.79 -1.20 -10.81
N MET A 296 1.96 -1.32 -11.45
CA MET A 296 2.07 -1.20 -12.91
C MET A 296 1.18 -2.21 -13.61
N ASN A 297 1.28 -3.48 -13.21
CA ASN A 297 0.46 -4.55 -13.77
C ASN A 297 -1.06 -4.31 -13.54
N MET A 298 -1.42 -3.77 -12.38
CA MET A 298 -2.82 -3.43 -12.07
C MET A 298 -3.34 -2.24 -12.87
N ASN A 299 -2.56 -1.18 -13.03
CA ASN A 299 -2.95 -0.02 -13.82
C ASN A 299 -3.07 -0.37 -15.32
N GLU A 300 -2.23 -1.27 -15.83
CA GLU A 300 -2.32 -1.76 -17.21
C GLU A 300 -3.56 -2.63 -17.45
N LYS A 301 -3.84 -3.58 -16.54
CA LYS A 301 -4.96 -4.52 -16.69
C LYS A 301 -6.32 -3.94 -16.27
N TYR A 302 -6.35 -3.12 -15.22
CA TYR A 302 -7.58 -2.63 -14.56
C TYR A 302 -7.49 -1.14 -14.16
N PRO A 303 -7.28 -0.21 -15.12
CA PRO A 303 -7.04 1.21 -14.83
C PRO A 303 -8.16 1.87 -14.02
N ALA A 304 -9.42 1.57 -14.31
CA ALA A 304 -10.57 2.14 -13.59
C ALA A 304 -10.60 1.75 -12.10
N PHE A 305 -10.22 0.51 -11.76
CA PHE A 305 -10.16 0.03 -10.38
C PHE A 305 -8.95 0.60 -9.65
N PHE A 306 -7.83 0.74 -10.34
CA PHE A 306 -6.66 1.39 -9.79
C PHE A 306 -6.97 2.87 -9.45
N GLU A 307 -7.57 3.60 -10.39
CA GLU A 307 -7.94 5.01 -10.23
C GLU A 307 -8.90 5.27 -9.07
N SER A 308 -9.92 4.42 -8.91
CA SER A 308 -10.95 4.61 -7.88
C SER A 308 -10.41 4.47 -6.45
N ARG A 309 -9.23 3.84 -6.27
CA ARG A 309 -8.61 3.56 -4.97
C ARG A 309 -7.41 4.45 -4.65
N LEU A 310 -7.05 5.39 -5.53
CA LEU A 310 -5.89 6.27 -5.33
C LEU A 310 -5.98 7.12 -4.05
N GLY A 311 -7.17 7.64 -3.73
CA GLY A 311 -7.39 8.44 -2.53
C GLY A 311 -7.16 7.65 -1.25
N ASP A 312 -7.73 6.43 -1.20
CA ASP A 312 -7.58 5.51 -0.08
C ASP A 312 -6.13 5.06 0.10
N GLY A 313 -5.44 4.82 -1.02
CA GLY A 313 -4.01 4.52 -1.01
C GLY A 313 -3.18 5.67 -0.43
N LEU A 314 -3.48 6.93 -0.80
CA LEU A 314 -2.76 8.08 -0.25
C LEU A 314 -2.95 8.20 1.27
N GLN A 315 -4.18 8.01 1.75
CA GLN A 315 -4.45 7.97 3.19
C GLN A 315 -3.71 6.83 3.90
N MET A 316 -3.74 5.63 3.31
CA MET A 316 -3.05 4.46 3.85
C MET A 316 -1.54 4.66 3.87
N SER A 317 -0.96 5.32 2.85
CA SER A 317 0.45 5.70 2.82
C SER A 317 0.82 6.64 3.97
N PHE A 318 -0.03 7.62 4.27
CA PHE A 318 0.17 8.54 5.38
C PHE A 318 0.16 7.82 6.73
N MET A 319 -0.86 6.96 6.96
CA MET A 319 -0.95 6.13 8.17
C MET A 319 0.27 5.22 8.34
N PHE A 320 0.71 4.58 7.27
CA PHE A 320 1.87 3.70 7.26
C PHE A 320 3.17 4.44 7.58
N MET A 321 3.35 5.64 7.02
CA MET A 321 4.53 6.45 7.35
C MET A 321 4.50 6.94 8.79
N GLN A 322 3.33 7.35 9.28
CA GLN A 322 3.21 7.77 10.67
C GLN A 322 3.51 6.62 11.63
N SER A 323 3.07 5.39 11.33
CA SER A 323 3.38 4.23 12.17
C SER A 323 4.88 3.93 12.17
N ILE A 324 5.54 3.92 11.02
CA ILE A 324 6.99 3.65 10.93
C ILE A 324 7.81 4.76 11.60
N CYS A 325 7.40 6.03 11.50
CA CYS A 325 8.13 7.16 12.09
C CYS A 325 7.92 7.29 13.60
N GLY A 326 6.70 7.05 14.08
CA GLY A 326 6.34 7.22 15.49
C GLY A 326 6.99 6.19 16.43
N GLY A 327 7.56 5.10 15.90
CA GLY A 327 8.29 4.11 16.70
C GLY A 327 9.67 4.57 17.19
N SER A 328 10.19 5.70 16.71
CA SER A 328 11.54 6.19 17.03
C SER A 328 11.59 7.32 18.06
N GLU A 329 10.45 7.81 18.56
CA GLU A 329 10.39 8.92 19.53
C GLU A 329 10.25 8.39 20.96
N ASN A 330 11.30 7.73 21.47
CA ASN A 330 11.48 7.48 22.89
C ASN A 330 12.97 7.62 23.25
N VAL A 331 13.52 8.83 23.09
CA VAL A 331 14.58 9.36 23.96
C VAL A 331 14.41 10.87 24.04
N ASP A 332 14.10 11.36 25.23
CA ASP A 332 14.09 12.77 25.60
C ASP A 332 15.39 13.46 25.18
N THR A 333 15.37 14.38 24.20
CA THR A 333 16.21 15.59 24.29
C THR A 333 15.70 16.72 23.38
N LYS A 334 15.48 17.87 24.01
CA LYS A 334 15.21 19.21 23.48
C LYS A 334 15.63 19.44 22.02
N ILE A 335 14.65 19.86 21.23
CA ILE A 335 14.79 20.48 19.91
C ILE A 335 15.72 21.69 20.02
N GLN A 336 16.96 21.53 19.56
CA GLN A 336 17.78 22.64 19.07
C GLN A 336 18.20 22.32 17.64
N SER A 337 17.71 23.16 16.73
CA SER A 337 18.08 23.21 15.33
C SER A 337 19.58 23.50 15.18
N LYS A 338 20.36 22.51 14.71
CA LYS A 338 21.64 22.77 14.05
C LYS A 338 21.71 22.04 12.71
N MET A 339 21.84 22.84 11.67
CA MET A 339 22.02 22.47 10.27
C MET A 339 23.37 21.76 10.06
N PRO A 340 23.48 20.65 9.29
CA PRO A 340 24.77 20.08 8.95
C PRO A 340 25.35 20.78 7.72
N ILE A 341 26.57 21.30 7.88
CA ILE A 341 27.43 21.75 6.78
C ILE A 341 28.13 20.52 6.19
N SER A 342 27.98 20.35 4.88
CA SER A 342 28.88 19.68 3.91
C SER A 342 29.70 18.47 4.36
N GLY A 343 29.32 17.28 3.88
CA GLY A 343 30.17 16.09 3.81
C GLY A 343 29.54 15.07 2.86
N LYS A 344 30.33 14.55 1.92
CA LYS A 344 29.92 13.54 0.92
C LYS A 344 29.48 12.24 1.61
N GLY A 345 28.18 12.13 1.88
CA GLY A 345 27.48 10.89 2.18
C GLY A 345 26.10 10.97 1.53
N LYS A 346 25.56 9.86 1.03
CA LYS A 346 24.14 9.84 0.58
C LYS A 346 23.29 10.35 1.75
N PRO A 347 22.47 11.40 1.59
CA PRO A 347 21.57 11.81 2.65
C PRO A 347 20.66 10.63 2.93
N GLU A 348 20.65 10.14 4.17
CA GLU A 348 19.61 9.22 4.62
C GLU A 348 18.28 9.88 4.29
N ALA A 349 17.52 9.24 3.40
CA ALA A 349 16.29 9.80 2.89
C ALA A 349 15.30 9.80 4.06
N GLY A 350 15.14 10.96 4.71
CA GLY A 350 14.14 11.10 5.76
C GLY A 350 12.75 10.66 5.28
N PRO A 351 11.81 10.35 6.19
CA PRO A 351 10.51 9.80 5.86
C PRO A 351 9.75 10.59 4.79
N LEU A 352 9.85 11.92 4.86
CA LEU A 352 9.28 12.82 3.87
C LEU A 352 9.92 12.68 2.48
N ALA A 353 11.21 12.41 2.37
CA ALA A 353 11.88 12.16 1.08
C ALA A 353 11.42 10.84 0.45
N GLN A 354 11.16 9.84 1.27
CA GLN A 354 10.64 8.55 0.84
C GLN A 354 9.18 8.63 0.40
N ALA A 355 8.36 9.37 1.15
CA ALA A 355 6.99 9.71 0.76
C ALA A 355 6.94 10.34 -0.64
N LYS A 356 7.83 11.32 -0.88
CA LYS A 356 7.98 11.98 -2.18
C LYS A 356 8.28 11.01 -3.30
N LEU A 357 9.22 10.09 -3.07
CA LEU A 357 9.63 9.11 -4.09
C LEU A 357 8.48 8.17 -4.44
N GLY A 358 7.78 7.63 -3.45
CA GLY A 358 6.65 6.72 -3.65
C GLY A 358 5.50 7.38 -4.40
N VAL A 359 5.01 8.53 -3.92
CA VAL A 359 3.90 9.22 -4.61
C VAL A 359 4.30 9.75 -5.99
N SER A 360 5.56 10.15 -6.17
CA SER A 360 6.07 10.51 -7.49
C SER A 360 6.02 9.33 -8.48
N ARG A 361 6.25 8.09 -8.03
CA ARG A 361 6.12 6.89 -8.89
C ARG A 361 4.67 6.66 -9.28
N ILE A 362 3.74 6.73 -8.34
CA ILE A 362 2.29 6.59 -8.58
C ILE A 362 1.81 7.63 -9.58
N TYR A 363 2.21 8.89 -9.40
CA TYR A 363 1.82 9.96 -10.32
C TYR A 363 2.29 9.68 -11.75
N LYS A 364 3.53 9.19 -11.92
CA LYS A 364 4.06 8.84 -13.25
C LYS A 364 3.25 7.74 -13.95
N LEU A 365 2.63 6.81 -13.21
CA LEU A 365 1.79 5.75 -13.77
C LEU A 365 0.51 6.30 -14.41
N ILE A 366 -0.12 7.30 -13.78
CA ILE A 366 -1.40 7.87 -14.24
C ILE A 366 -1.26 9.10 -15.12
N ARG A 367 -0.11 9.76 -15.10
CA ARG A 367 0.10 11.07 -15.75
C ARG A 367 -0.21 11.05 -17.25
N GLY A 368 0.03 9.93 -17.93
CA GLY A 368 -0.24 9.78 -19.36
C GLY A 368 -1.72 9.89 -19.73
N ASN A 369 -2.64 9.57 -18.81
CA ASN A 369 -4.07 9.70 -19.02
C ASN A 369 -4.58 10.99 -18.34
N ARG A 370 -4.93 12.00 -19.16
CA ARG A 370 -5.40 13.31 -18.69
C ARG A 370 -6.58 13.20 -17.72
N VAL A 371 -7.54 12.31 -17.98
CA VAL A 371 -8.73 12.14 -17.14
C VAL A 371 -8.36 11.54 -15.79
N SER A 372 -7.59 10.45 -15.78
CA SER A 372 -7.14 9.76 -14.57
C SER A 372 -6.28 10.66 -13.69
N ARG A 373 -5.32 11.35 -14.31
CA ARG A 373 -4.45 12.35 -13.67
C ARG A 373 -5.28 13.45 -13.00
N ASN A 374 -6.28 13.99 -13.71
CA ASN A 374 -7.14 15.05 -13.19
C ASN A 374 -8.03 14.55 -12.05
N LYS A 375 -8.61 13.35 -12.16
CA LYS A 375 -9.37 12.71 -11.07
C LYS A 375 -8.51 12.54 -9.82
N PHE A 376 -7.26 12.10 -9.95
CA PHE A 376 -6.32 11.97 -8.84
C PHE A 376 -6.02 13.30 -8.16
N LEU A 377 -5.64 14.33 -8.93
CA LEU A 377 -5.36 15.65 -8.36
C LEU A 377 -6.59 16.21 -7.63
N SER A 378 -7.76 16.11 -8.26
CA SER A 378 -9.01 16.55 -7.65
C SER A 378 -9.42 15.74 -6.42
N SER A 379 -9.16 14.42 -6.38
CA SER A 379 -9.54 13.60 -5.23
C SER A 379 -8.73 13.97 -3.98
N ILE A 380 -7.48 14.39 -4.14
CA ILE A 380 -6.65 14.90 -3.04
C ILE A 380 -7.14 16.29 -2.62
N VAL A 381 -7.33 17.21 -3.59
CA VAL A 381 -7.78 18.58 -3.31
C VAL A 381 -9.13 18.60 -2.60
N ARG A 382 -10.06 17.70 -2.94
CA ARG A 382 -11.36 17.55 -2.27
C ARG A 382 -11.27 17.22 -0.77
N LYS A 383 -10.16 16.68 -0.27
CA LYS A 383 -9.96 16.43 1.18
C LYS A 383 -9.92 17.71 2.01
N PHE A 384 -9.68 18.86 1.37
CA PHE A 384 -9.60 20.17 2.01
C PHE A 384 -10.95 20.92 2.03
N ASP A 385 -11.99 20.41 1.35
CA ASP A 385 -13.27 21.12 1.21
C ASP A 385 -14.08 21.15 2.51
N ASN A 386 -14.25 19.99 3.15
CA ASN A 386 -14.96 19.82 4.40
C ASN A 386 -14.20 18.88 5.35
N PRO A 387 -13.04 19.32 5.89
CA PRO A 387 -12.27 18.50 6.81
C PRO A 387 -13.05 18.31 8.12
N ARG A 388 -13.21 17.05 8.54
CA ARG A 388 -13.76 16.71 9.86
C ARG A 388 -12.63 16.65 10.88
N TRP A 389 -12.91 17.12 12.09
CA TRP A 389 -11.89 17.11 13.14
C TRP A 389 -11.51 15.69 13.55
N ASN A 390 -10.21 15.43 13.59
CA ASN A 390 -9.60 14.30 14.27
C ASN A 390 -8.13 14.65 14.59
N LYS A 391 -7.47 13.87 15.44
CA LYS A 391 -6.10 14.15 15.91
C LYS A 391 -5.06 14.28 14.78
N LEU A 392 -5.32 13.66 13.62
CA LEU A 392 -4.36 13.50 12.54
C LEU A 392 -4.70 14.32 11.29
N VAL A 393 -5.87 14.97 11.24
CA VAL A 393 -6.39 15.61 10.03
C VAL A 393 -5.44 16.68 9.52
N ILE A 394 -4.88 17.50 10.40
CA ILE A 394 -3.97 18.58 10.01
C ILE A 394 -2.67 17.99 9.48
N ALA A 395 -2.12 16.96 10.12
CA ALA A 395 -0.92 16.27 9.65
C ALA A 395 -1.16 15.58 8.29
N PHE A 396 -2.34 15.01 8.08
CA PHE A 396 -2.74 14.41 6.81
C PHE A 396 -2.89 15.45 5.69
N LEU A 397 -3.54 16.58 5.97
CA LEU A 397 -3.68 17.68 5.00
C LEU A 397 -2.31 18.29 4.67
N THR A 398 -1.45 18.46 5.67
CA THR A 398 -0.04 18.88 5.51
C THR A 398 0.69 17.93 4.58
N TYR A 399 0.58 16.62 4.83
CA TYR A 399 1.15 15.58 3.97
C TYR A 399 0.64 15.68 2.52
N CYS A 400 -0.68 15.84 2.33
CA CYS A 400 -1.27 15.99 0.99
C CYS A 400 -0.74 17.23 0.28
N THR A 401 -0.59 18.35 1.00
CA THR A 401 -0.04 19.60 0.46
C THR A 401 1.41 19.43 0.02
N GLU A 402 2.25 18.77 0.82
CA GLU A 402 3.64 18.49 0.46
C GLU A 402 3.75 17.56 -0.74
N VAL A 403 2.94 16.50 -0.77
CA VAL A 403 2.86 15.56 -1.90
C VAL A 403 2.52 16.30 -3.19
N LEU A 404 1.47 17.11 -3.19
CA LEU A 404 1.02 17.87 -4.37
C LEU A 404 2.08 18.87 -4.86
N ALA A 405 2.81 19.52 -3.93
CA ALA A 405 3.87 20.46 -4.27
C ALA A 405 5.06 19.79 -4.99
N LEU A 406 5.23 18.48 -4.81
CA LEU A 406 6.45 17.77 -5.20
C LEU A 406 6.26 16.84 -6.41
N LEU A 407 5.05 16.84 -6.97
CA LEU A 407 4.74 16.06 -8.17
C LEU A 407 5.60 16.50 -9.37
N PRO A 408 6.13 15.55 -10.17
CA PRO A 408 6.99 15.82 -11.31
C PRO A 408 6.16 16.20 -12.56
N PHE A 409 5.57 17.39 -12.56
CA PHE A 409 4.83 17.91 -13.71
C PHE A 409 5.75 18.12 -14.92
N ILE A 410 5.29 17.76 -16.11
CA ILE A 410 6.04 17.90 -17.37
C ILE A 410 5.33 18.79 -18.41
N SER A 411 4.05 19.04 -18.22
CA SER A 411 3.21 19.90 -19.06
C SER A 411 2.55 20.99 -18.21
N PRO A 412 2.38 22.21 -18.73
CA PRO A 412 1.70 23.29 -18.02
C PRO A 412 0.23 22.98 -17.68
N ASP A 413 -0.43 22.12 -18.45
CA ASP A 413 -1.81 21.66 -18.19
C ASP A 413 -1.95 20.98 -16.81
N GLU A 414 -0.88 20.36 -16.29
CA GLU A 414 -0.89 19.65 -15.00
C GLU A 414 -1.01 20.59 -13.78
N PRO A 415 -0.09 21.56 -13.55
CA PRO A 415 -0.23 22.51 -12.45
C PRO A 415 -1.37 23.51 -12.66
N LEU A 416 -1.73 23.85 -13.91
CA LEU A 416 -2.89 24.70 -14.18
C LEU A 416 -4.20 24.02 -13.74
N TYR A 417 -4.36 22.72 -14.04
CA TYR A 417 -5.51 21.97 -13.52
C TYR A 417 -5.55 21.95 -11.99
N LEU A 418 -4.39 21.76 -11.34
CA LEU A 418 -4.30 21.74 -9.89
C LEU A 418 -4.70 23.10 -9.27
N ILE A 419 -4.21 24.21 -9.84
CA ILE A 419 -4.60 25.57 -9.44
C ILE A 419 -6.10 25.80 -9.68
N TYR A 420 -6.64 25.35 -10.81
CA TYR A 420 -8.07 25.41 -11.10
C TYR A 420 -8.90 24.68 -10.04
N ALA A 421 -8.51 23.47 -9.66
CA ALA A 421 -9.18 22.68 -8.62
C ALA A 421 -9.13 23.39 -7.25
N ILE A 422 -7.98 23.95 -6.89
CA ILE A 422 -7.83 24.75 -5.65
C ILE A 422 -8.76 25.97 -5.67
N ASN A 423 -8.79 26.72 -6.77
CA ASN A 423 -9.63 27.91 -6.92
C ASN A 423 -11.12 27.61 -6.74
N ARG A 424 -11.59 26.45 -7.20
CA ARG A 424 -13.00 26.04 -7.00
C ARG A 424 -13.35 25.88 -5.53
N ILE A 425 -12.48 25.27 -4.72
CA ILE A 425 -12.70 25.14 -3.27
C ILE A 425 -12.65 26.52 -2.61
N VAL A 426 -11.60 27.30 -2.88
CA VAL A 426 -11.43 28.64 -2.30
C VAL A 426 -12.65 29.53 -2.61
N GLN A 427 -13.14 29.53 -3.85
CA GLN A 427 -14.28 30.35 -4.26
C GLN A 427 -15.57 30.01 -3.49
N VAL A 428 -15.81 28.74 -3.20
CA VAL A 428 -17.03 28.29 -2.48
C VAL A 428 -16.89 28.52 -0.97
N ARG A 429 -15.70 28.29 -0.41
CA ARG A 429 -15.50 28.18 1.04
C ARG A 429 -15.02 29.45 1.71
N ALA A 430 -14.23 30.29 1.03
CA ALA A 430 -13.57 31.44 1.66
C ALA A 430 -14.56 32.50 2.17
N GLY A 431 -15.59 32.83 1.38
CA GLY A 431 -16.56 33.87 1.72
C GLY A 431 -17.39 33.55 2.98
N PRO A 432 -18.10 32.39 3.02
CA PRO A 432 -18.84 31.97 4.21
C PRO A 432 -17.95 31.90 5.45
N LEU A 433 -16.74 31.36 5.30
CA LEU A 433 -15.80 31.22 6.40
C LEU A 433 -15.33 32.59 6.94
N GLU A 434 -15.03 33.55 6.06
CA GLU A 434 -14.68 34.92 6.48
C GLU A 434 -15.84 35.60 7.24
N ALA A 435 -17.09 35.36 6.81
CA ALA A 435 -18.26 35.86 7.51
C ALA A 435 -18.41 35.26 8.92
N ASN A 436 -18.22 33.94 9.05
CA ASN A 436 -18.25 33.26 10.34
C ASN A 436 -17.19 33.83 11.30
N PHE A 437 -15.94 33.95 10.87
CA PHE A 437 -14.89 34.53 11.72
C PHE A 437 -15.18 35.98 12.13
N LYS A 438 -15.78 36.80 11.25
CA LYS A 438 -16.21 38.17 11.61
C LYS A 438 -17.29 38.15 12.69
N ALA A 439 -18.26 37.25 12.58
CA ALA A 439 -19.30 37.08 13.60
C ALA A 439 -18.70 36.66 14.95
N TRP A 440 -17.81 35.65 14.96
CA TRP A 440 -17.13 35.20 16.17
C TRP A 440 -16.27 36.31 16.81
N SER A 441 -15.47 37.02 16.01
CA SER A 441 -14.63 38.12 16.49
C SER A 441 -15.45 39.27 17.08
N SER A 442 -16.63 39.54 16.54
CA SER A 442 -17.55 40.57 17.04
C SER A 442 -18.20 40.14 18.36
N SER A 443 -18.62 38.88 18.47
CA SER A 443 -19.15 38.29 19.71
C SER A 443 -18.12 38.34 20.85
N ILE A 444 -16.87 37.95 20.57
CA ILE A 444 -15.77 38.00 21.56
C ILE A 444 -15.49 39.44 22.02
N SER A 445 -15.56 40.42 21.11
CA SER A 445 -15.31 41.83 21.44
C SER A 445 -16.43 42.46 22.27
N ASN A 446 -17.69 42.08 22.01
CA ASN A 446 -18.86 42.62 22.70
C ASN A 446 -19.01 42.11 24.15
N HIS A 447 -18.42 40.96 24.50
CA HIS A 447 -18.37 40.47 25.88
C HIS A 447 -17.20 41.03 26.70
N GLY A 448 -16.33 41.85 26.10
CA GLY A 448 -15.14 42.44 26.74
C GLY A 448 -15.33 43.84 27.34
N THR A 449 -16.50 44.48 27.21
CA THR A 449 -16.75 45.81 27.78
C THR A 449 -17.55 45.75 29.08
N PRO A 450 -16.98 46.08 30.25
CA PRO A 450 -17.78 46.29 31.45
C PRO A 450 -18.61 47.57 31.28
N TYR A 451 -19.92 47.42 31.48
CA TYR A 451 -20.95 48.47 31.68
C TYR A 451 -20.52 49.93 31.49
N GLY A 452 -20.97 50.53 30.38
CA GLY A 452 -21.04 51.98 30.19
C GLY A 452 -22.51 52.41 30.07
N ASN A 453 -22.98 53.17 31.06
CA ASN A 453 -24.35 53.66 31.25
C ASN A 453 -25.04 54.16 29.97
N GLY A 454 -26.18 53.55 29.63
CA GLY A 454 -27.15 54.06 28.67
C GLY A 454 -28.53 53.53 29.01
N MET A 455 -29.41 54.42 29.47
CA MET A 455 -30.75 54.13 30.00
C MET A 455 -31.59 53.28 29.06
N HIS A 456 -32.14 52.17 29.58
CA HIS A 456 -33.19 51.41 28.90
C HIS A 456 -34.50 52.19 28.95
N GLN A 457 -34.96 52.66 27.80
CA GLN A 457 -36.39 52.91 27.56
C GLN A 457 -36.98 51.68 26.88
N GLN A 458 -37.89 51.03 27.59
CA GLN A 458 -38.77 50.00 27.05
C GLN A 458 -39.73 50.63 26.03
N ALA A 459 -39.84 50.01 24.86
CA ALA A 459 -40.95 50.18 23.92
C ALA A 459 -41.28 48.80 23.30
N PRO A 460 -42.55 48.57 22.90
CA PRO A 460 -43.21 47.28 23.05
C PRO A 460 -43.01 46.31 21.89
N GLU A 461 -43.27 45.04 22.21
CA GLU A 461 -43.28 43.86 21.34
C GLU A 461 -43.98 44.10 19.99
N GLU A 462 -43.29 43.80 18.88
CA GLU A 462 -43.94 43.48 17.61
C GLU A 462 -43.34 42.22 16.98
N SER A 463 -44.24 41.25 16.79
CA SER A 463 -44.24 40.01 16.02
C SER A 463 -43.09 39.72 15.04
N THR A 464 -42.46 38.57 15.30
CA THR A 464 -41.71 37.75 14.33
C THR A 464 -42.55 37.44 13.08
N VAL A 465 -42.08 37.89 11.90
CA VAL A 465 -42.40 37.27 10.61
C VAL A 465 -41.15 36.55 10.10
N THR A 466 -41.15 35.23 10.29
CA THR A 466 -40.16 34.31 9.73
C THR A 466 -40.36 34.23 8.22
N THR A 467 -39.42 34.75 7.43
CA THR A 467 -39.32 34.40 6.01
C THR A 467 -38.31 33.26 5.88
N GLN A 468 -38.82 32.03 5.76
CA GLN A 468 -38.05 30.86 5.37
C GLN A 468 -37.52 31.05 3.93
N ALA A 469 -36.21 31.10 3.77
CA ALA A 469 -35.57 30.78 2.49
C ALA A 469 -35.13 29.32 2.55
N MET A 470 -35.87 28.45 1.88
CA MET A 470 -35.55 27.03 1.71
C MET A 470 -34.37 26.88 0.74
N SER A 471 -33.24 26.35 1.21
CA SER A 471 -32.27 25.69 0.34
C SER A 471 -32.59 24.20 0.31
N VAL A 472 -32.96 23.72 -0.87
CA VAL A 472 -33.28 22.32 -1.17
C VAL A 472 -32.03 21.47 -1.00
N ASP A 473 -32.14 20.48 -0.10
CA ASP A 473 -31.16 19.44 0.13
C ASP A 473 -31.40 18.30 -0.88
N LEU A 474 -30.36 17.86 -1.59
CA LEU A 474 -30.40 16.62 -2.37
C LEU A 474 -29.59 15.56 -1.63
N ASN A 475 -30.33 14.56 -1.15
CA ASN A 475 -29.93 13.39 -0.35
C ASN A 475 -30.01 13.58 1.17
N GLY A 476 -31.20 13.30 1.69
CA GLY A 476 -31.48 13.29 3.13
C GLY A 476 -30.91 12.08 3.87
N SER A 477 -30.45 12.34 5.09
CA SER A 477 -30.70 11.50 6.26
C SER A 477 -30.36 12.31 7.52
N ILE A 478 -31.31 12.34 8.45
CA ILE A 478 -31.24 13.02 9.76
C ILE A 478 -30.12 12.39 10.61
N GLN A 479 -29.28 13.20 11.24
CA GLN A 479 -28.17 12.75 12.09
C GLN A 479 -28.41 13.16 13.55
N GLN A 480 -28.50 12.16 14.43
CA GLN A 480 -28.59 12.30 15.88
C GLN A 480 -27.20 12.01 16.47
N ASN A 481 -26.65 12.94 17.25
CA ASN A 481 -25.30 12.85 17.83
C ASN A 481 -25.26 11.88 19.02
N ILE A 482 -24.42 10.83 18.95
CA ILE A 482 -24.04 10.00 20.10
C ILE A 482 -22.50 9.94 20.19
N TYR A 483 -21.99 10.19 21.38
CA TYR A 483 -20.58 10.25 21.76
C TYR A 483 -19.93 8.86 21.84
N ALA A 484 -18.68 8.72 21.40
CA ALA A 484 -17.85 7.56 21.70
C ALA A 484 -16.48 7.99 22.30
N HIS A 485 -16.23 7.57 23.53
CA HIS A 485 -14.90 7.42 24.12
C HIS A 485 -14.21 6.23 23.47
N LEU A 486 -12.94 6.35 23.05
CA LEU A 486 -12.15 5.18 22.62
C LEU A 486 -10.68 5.27 23.02
N ASN A 487 -10.23 4.14 23.57
CA ASN A 487 -8.88 3.82 24.01
C ASN A 487 -7.87 3.81 22.86
N SER A 488 -6.64 4.18 23.20
CA SER A 488 -5.44 4.00 22.39
C SER A 488 -5.24 2.52 22.06
N ASN A 489 -5.52 2.10 20.82
CA ASN A 489 -4.74 1.09 20.06
C ASN A 489 -5.29 0.70 18.67
N ASP A 490 -6.38 1.29 18.17
CA ASP A 490 -6.88 0.96 16.82
C ASP A 490 -6.73 2.13 15.82
N LEU A 491 -5.57 2.21 15.16
CA LEU A 491 -5.29 3.21 14.11
C LEU A 491 -5.86 2.79 12.73
N ARG A 492 -6.47 1.61 12.61
CA ARG A 492 -6.94 1.05 11.33
C ARG A 492 -8.36 1.44 10.92
N SER A 493 -9.15 2.03 11.83
CA SER A 493 -10.55 2.40 11.59
C SER A 493 -10.80 3.90 11.42
N LEU A 494 -9.76 4.74 11.39
CA LEU A 494 -9.94 6.18 11.19
C LEU A 494 -10.27 6.51 9.73
N ASP A 495 -11.55 6.73 9.45
CA ASP A 495 -12.01 7.23 8.17
C ASP A 495 -11.77 8.75 8.03
N LEU A 496 -10.68 9.13 7.36
CA LEU A 496 -10.35 10.51 6.96
C LEU A 496 -11.04 10.91 5.64
N ASN A 497 -11.86 10.04 5.03
CA ASN A 497 -12.41 10.28 3.69
C ASN A 497 -13.67 11.15 3.65
N GLY A 498 -14.27 11.53 4.78
CA GLY A 498 -15.50 12.30 4.78
C GLY A 498 -16.67 11.58 4.08
N SER A 499 -16.68 10.24 4.09
CA SER A 499 -17.74 9.41 3.50
C SER A 499 -18.70 8.92 4.58
N ASN A 500 -20.00 8.92 4.31
CA ASN A 500 -21.04 8.50 5.28
C ASN A 500 -21.33 7.00 5.16
N HIS A 501 -21.11 6.22 6.21
CA HIS A 501 -21.67 4.87 6.38
C HIS A 501 -22.30 4.72 7.77
N GLN A 502 -23.57 4.26 7.80
CA GLN A 502 -24.38 4.01 8.98
C GLN A 502 -24.16 2.58 9.51
N GLN A 503 -24.00 2.40 10.83
CA GLN A 503 -24.31 1.11 11.48
C GLN A 503 -24.62 1.18 13.00
N VAL A 504 -25.86 0.76 13.31
CA VAL A 504 -26.46 0.06 14.48
C VAL A 504 -26.29 0.57 15.92
N ASP A 505 -27.44 0.98 16.49
CA ASP A 505 -27.68 1.42 17.87
C ASP A 505 -27.67 0.30 18.94
N TYR A 506 -27.10 0.59 20.11
CA TYR A 506 -27.44 -0.05 21.39
C TYR A 506 -27.58 1.01 22.49
N SER A 507 -28.75 1.03 23.12
CA SER A 507 -29.15 1.97 24.18
C SER A 507 -28.72 1.50 25.58
N TYR A 508 -28.21 2.42 26.42
CA TYR A 508 -28.21 2.27 27.88
C TYR A 508 -28.42 3.62 28.60
N THR A 509 -29.19 3.55 29.68
CA THR A 509 -29.69 4.62 30.56
C THR A 509 -28.75 4.87 31.74
N GLY A 510 -28.59 6.14 32.16
CA GLY A 510 -27.87 6.50 33.40
C GLY A 510 -27.95 8.00 33.72
N SER A 511 -28.44 8.32 34.92
CA SER A 511 -28.74 9.63 35.51
C SER A 511 -27.51 10.44 35.98
N PRO A 512 -27.62 11.78 36.17
CA PRO A 512 -26.48 12.64 36.49
C PRO A 512 -26.25 12.83 38.01
N GLU A 513 -25.00 12.77 38.45
CA GLU A 513 -24.56 13.19 39.78
C GLU A 513 -23.85 14.56 39.74
N THR A 514 -23.99 15.30 40.83
CA THR A 514 -23.70 16.73 41.00
C THR A 514 -22.46 17.00 41.86
N LYS A 515 -21.91 18.22 41.70
CA LYS A 515 -21.07 19.06 42.61
C LYS A 515 -19.56 19.17 42.26
N PRO A 516 -18.81 20.17 42.77
CA PRO A 516 -19.17 21.50 43.30
C PRO A 516 -18.35 22.67 42.68
N HIS A 517 -18.78 23.91 42.96
CA HIS A 517 -18.10 25.17 42.61
C HIS A 517 -16.74 25.37 43.30
N ALA A 518 -15.76 25.95 42.58
CA ALA A 518 -14.72 26.81 43.14
C ALA A 518 -14.07 27.74 42.08
N THR A 519 -14.41 29.03 42.21
CA THR A 519 -13.56 30.23 42.07
C THR A 519 -12.61 30.42 40.88
N GLY A 520 -12.95 31.38 40.01
CA GLY A 520 -12.09 32.56 39.85
C GLY A 520 -11.28 32.70 38.56
N TYR A 521 -11.91 32.59 37.39
CA TYR A 521 -11.48 33.29 36.17
C TYR A 521 -12.75 33.80 35.46
N THR A 522 -12.68 34.94 34.79
CA THR A 522 -13.79 35.48 33.98
C THR A 522 -14.14 34.49 32.89
N ASP A 523 -15.17 33.67 33.13
CA ASP A 523 -15.65 32.65 32.21
C ASP A 523 -16.21 33.33 30.96
N PHE A 524 -15.43 33.25 29.87
CA PHE A 524 -15.98 33.35 28.53
C PHE A 524 -16.94 32.16 28.37
N ASN A 525 -18.23 32.36 28.63
CA ASN A 525 -19.26 31.32 28.41
C ASN A 525 -19.48 31.11 26.91
N PHE A 526 -18.51 30.52 26.22
CA PHE A 526 -18.77 29.83 24.96
C PHE A 526 -19.56 28.57 25.28
N SER A 527 -20.74 28.40 24.68
CA SER A 527 -21.41 27.10 24.70
C SER A 527 -20.46 26.06 24.10
N LYS A 528 -20.54 24.82 24.59
CA LYS A 528 -19.80 23.69 24.01
C LYS A 528 -20.06 23.58 22.50
N ASP A 529 -21.31 23.83 22.09
CA ASP A 529 -21.73 23.80 20.68
C ASP A 529 -21.07 24.92 19.85
N ASP A 530 -20.83 26.09 20.45
CA ASP A 530 -20.19 27.21 19.75
C ASP A 530 -18.69 27.00 19.65
N LEU A 531 -18.07 26.40 20.67
CA LEU A 531 -16.66 26.01 20.62
C LEU A 531 -16.40 24.97 19.51
N GLU A 532 -17.27 23.97 19.37
CA GLU A 532 -17.17 22.96 18.32
C GLU A 532 -17.31 23.59 16.91
N LYS A 533 -18.22 24.53 16.72
CA LYS A 533 -18.37 25.28 15.45
C LYS A 533 -17.13 26.12 15.15
N VAL A 534 -16.61 26.85 16.13
CA VAL A 534 -15.38 27.65 16.00
C VAL A 534 -14.20 26.76 15.63
N GLN A 535 -14.06 25.60 16.25
CA GLN A 535 -13.02 24.63 15.94
C GLN A 535 -13.13 24.08 14.51
N ALA A 536 -14.36 23.80 14.05
CA ALA A 536 -14.62 23.36 12.66
C ALA A 536 -14.29 24.46 11.64
N ASP A 537 -14.65 25.71 11.92
CA ASP A 537 -14.28 26.88 11.11
C ASP A 537 -12.75 27.07 11.08
N CYS A 538 -12.08 26.93 12.22
CA CYS A 538 -10.61 26.99 12.30
C CYS A 538 -9.92 25.90 11.49
N LEU A 539 -10.42 24.67 11.56
CA LEU A 539 -9.91 23.56 10.76
C LEU A 539 -10.09 23.83 9.25
N SER A 540 -11.26 24.35 8.86
CA SER A 540 -11.54 24.75 7.48
C SER A 540 -10.61 25.89 7.03
N ALA A 541 -10.29 26.84 7.91
CA ALA A 541 -9.36 27.93 7.62
C ALA A 541 -7.94 27.40 7.39
N ILE A 542 -7.47 26.48 8.23
CA ILE A 542 -6.17 25.81 8.09
C ILE A 542 -6.11 25.07 6.75
N ALA A 543 -7.16 24.34 6.39
CA ALA A 543 -7.21 23.63 5.10
C ALA A 543 -7.11 24.59 3.91
N LEU A 544 -7.84 25.71 3.93
CA LEU A 544 -7.73 26.74 2.88
C LEU A 544 -6.34 27.39 2.86
N GLN A 545 -5.76 27.72 4.01
CA GLN A 545 -4.40 28.29 4.08
C GLN A 545 -3.36 27.35 3.47
N LEU A 546 -3.45 26.04 3.72
CA LEU A 546 -2.59 25.02 3.12
C LEU A 546 -2.73 25.00 1.59
N LEU A 547 -3.96 25.05 1.06
CA LEU A 547 -4.21 25.14 -0.37
C LEU A 547 -3.70 26.43 -1.00
N LEU A 548 -3.86 27.57 -0.32
CA LEU A 548 -3.37 28.88 -0.81
C LEU A 548 -1.85 28.91 -0.87
N LYS A 549 -1.17 28.35 0.15
CA LYS A 549 0.29 28.18 0.14
C LYS A 549 0.75 27.29 -1.01
N LEU A 550 0.04 26.18 -1.26
CA LEU A 550 0.31 25.29 -2.39
C LEU A 550 0.14 26.04 -3.73
N LYS A 551 -0.99 26.73 -3.92
CA LYS A 551 -1.26 27.53 -5.13
C LYS A 551 -0.17 28.56 -5.38
N ARG A 552 0.21 29.33 -4.35
CA ARG A 552 1.32 30.31 -4.44
C ARG A 552 2.63 29.63 -4.83
N HIS A 553 2.97 28.51 -4.21
CA HIS A 553 4.18 27.76 -4.55
C HIS A 553 4.17 27.28 -6.00
N LEU A 554 3.06 26.74 -6.49
CA LEU A 554 2.92 26.28 -7.88
C LEU A 554 3.06 27.44 -8.88
N LYS A 555 2.42 28.59 -8.62
CA LYS A 555 2.56 29.79 -9.44
C LYS A 555 4.02 30.21 -9.57
N ILE A 556 4.72 30.33 -8.44
CA ILE A 556 6.14 30.71 -8.40
C ILE A 556 6.99 29.64 -9.11
N MET A 557 6.77 28.36 -8.81
CA MET A 557 7.59 27.27 -9.32
C MET A 557 7.53 27.11 -10.82
N TYR A 558 6.33 27.25 -11.38
CA TYR A 558 6.09 27.01 -12.79
C TYR A 558 5.94 28.31 -13.60
N SER A 559 6.22 29.45 -12.97
CA SER A 559 6.13 30.78 -13.57
C SER A 559 4.77 31.07 -14.22
N LEU A 560 3.69 30.76 -13.48
CA LEU A 560 2.31 30.93 -13.93
C LEU A 560 1.74 32.24 -13.41
N ASP A 561 1.34 33.12 -14.33
CA ASP A 561 0.63 34.37 -14.02
C ASP A 561 -0.88 34.14 -13.77
N ASP A 562 -1.54 35.16 -13.22
CA ASP A 562 -2.97 35.07 -12.91
C ASP A 562 -3.84 35.00 -14.16
N ALA A 563 -3.51 35.74 -15.20
CA ALA A 563 -4.28 35.73 -16.45
C ALA A 563 -4.35 34.32 -17.04
N ARG A 564 -3.23 33.60 -17.06
CA ARG A 564 -3.12 32.22 -17.53
C ARG A 564 -3.84 31.23 -16.62
N CYS A 565 -3.77 31.43 -15.30
CA CYS A 565 -4.52 30.60 -14.36
C CYS A 565 -6.03 30.78 -14.49
N GLN A 566 -6.50 32.01 -14.75
CA GLN A 566 -7.93 32.34 -14.93
C GLN A 566 -8.47 31.91 -16.29
N ALA A 567 -7.65 31.98 -17.35
CA ALA A 567 -8.04 31.55 -18.69
C ALA A 567 -8.11 30.02 -18.85
N TYR A 568 -7.53 29.25 -17.93
CA TYR A 568 -7.49 27.79 -18.02
C TYR A 568 -8.89 27.17 -17.92
N SER A 569 -9.23 26.31 -18.89
CA SER A 569 -10.42 25.47 -18.85
C SER A 569 -10.06 23.98 -18.90
N PRO A 570 -10.61 23.13 -18.01
CA PRO A 570 -10.36 21.70 -18.05
C PRO A 570 -10.96 21.01 -19.29
N THR A 571 -11.94 21.63 -19.96
CA THR A 571 -12.53 21.09 -21.21
C THR A 571 -11.70 21.41 -22.44
N GLU A 572 -10.83 22.43 -22.38
CA GLU A 572 -9.94 22.79 -23.47
C GLU A 572 -8.81 21.76 -23.62
N LEU A 573 -8.43 21.46 -24.86
CA LEU A 573 -7.32 20.57 -25.15
C LEU A 573 -5.98 21.28 -24.88
N PRO A 574 -4.99 20.60 -24.29
CA PRO A 574 -3.67 21.18 -24.08
C PRO A 574 -3.03 21.60 -25.41
N LYS A 575 -2.38 22.77 -25.43
CA LYS A 575 -1.62 23.23 -26.59
C LYS A 575 -0.42 22.30 -26.85
N PRO A 576 -0.28 21.70 -28.04
CA PRO A 576 0.81 20.78 -28.32
C PRO A 576 2.16 21.52 -28.31
N GLY A 577 3.17 20.93 -27.66
CA GLY A 577 4.55 21.45 -27.65
C GLY A 577 4.82 22.56 -26.63
N GLU A 578 3.86 22.94 -25.79
CA GLU A 578 4.08 23.97 -24.78
C GLU A 578 4.99 23.46 -23.65
N VAL A 579 6.20 24.04 -23.56
CA VAL A 579 7.20 23.64 -22.57
C VAL A 579 6.94 24.33 -21.24
N ILE A 580 6.97 23.58 -20.15
CA ILE A 580 6.84 24.12 -18.81
C ILE A 580 8.19 24.65 -18.29
N SER A 581 8.21 25.90 -17.82
CA SER A 581 9.35 26.45 -17.08
C SER A 581 9.30 25.96 -15.63
N ARG A 582 10.43 25.51 -15.08
CA ARG A 582 10.50 25.07 -13.68
C ARG A 582 11.65 25.76 -12.96
N GLN A 583 11.33 26.50 -11.91
CA GLN A 583 12.30 27.06 -10.98
C GLN A 583 12.69 25.98 -9.94
N ASN A 584 13.85 26.14 -9.27
CA ASN A 584 14.29 25.21 -8.21
C ASN A 584 14.21 25.90 -6.84
N ILE A 585 13.02 25.86 -6.24
CA ILE A 585 12.68 26.54 -4.99
C ILE A 585 12.08 25.46 -4.10
N ALA A 586 12.61 25.32 -2.89
CA ALA A 586 12.09 24.36 -1.95
C ALA A 586 10.68 24.78 -1.49
N PHE A 587 9.75 23.82 -1.46
CA PHE A 587 8.49 24.02 -0.76
C PHE A 587 8.74 24.00 0.75
N SER A 588 8.25 25.02 1.44
CA SER A 588 8.29 25.13 2.89
C SER A 588 6.93 25.63 3.37
N LEU A 589 6.35 24.93 4.32
CA LEU A 589 5.09 25.34 4.94
C LEU A 589 5.28 26.47 5.98
N GLY A 590 6.52 26.83 6.31
CA GLY A 590 6.87 27.86 7.29
C GLY A 590 6.50 27.49 8.74
N GLU A 591 6.88 28.32 9.71
CA GLU A 591 6.50 28.19 11.14
C GLU A 591 5.02 28.53 11.40
N SER A 592 4.12 28.24 10.46
CA SER A 592 2.70 28.47 10.70
C SER A 592 2.19 27.44 11.69
N GLN A 593 1.68 27.90 12.83
CA GLN A 593 1.09 27.05 13.85
C GLN A 593 -0.23 26.49 13.32
N PHE A 594 -0.19 25.35 12.61
CA PHE A 594 -1.39 24.60 12.26
C PHE A 594 -1.87 23.78 13.47
N SER A 595 -2.09 24.42 14.62
CA SER A 595 -2.75 23.81 15.79
C SER A 595 -4.20 24.28 15.85
N LEU A 596 -5.11 23.46 16.38
CA LEU A 596 -6.45 23.96 16.68
C LEU A 596 -6.38 24.95 17.86
N PRO A 597 -7.15 26.05 17.86
CA PRO A 597 -7.19 26.92 19.02
C PRO A 597 -7.72 26.16 20.24
N THR A 598 -7.01 26.30 21.36
CA THR A 598 -7.44 25.74 22.64
C THR A 598 -8.18 26.76 23.50
N THR A 599 -8.05 28.05 23.15
CA THR A 599 -8.72 29.16 23.82
C THR A 599 -9.42 30.08 22.82
N PRO A 600 -10.56 30.72 23.17
CA PRO A 600 -11.22 31.70 22.32
C PRO A 600 -10.32 32.90 21.94
N GLN A 601 -9.32 33.21 22.77
CA GLN A 601 -8.36 34.30 22.54
C GLN A 601 -7.40 34.01 21.36
N GLU A 602 -7.14 32.73 21.07
CA GLU A 602 -6.34 32.31 19.91
C GLU A 602 -7.09 32.50 18.58
N LEU A 603 -8.41 32.75 18.60
CA LEU A 603 -9.22 32.90 17.39
C LEU A 603 -8.87 34.15 16.58
N VAL A 604 -8.59 35.27 17.26
CA VAL A 604 -8.32 36.56 16.61
C VAL A 604 -7.02 36.49 15.77
N PRO A 605 -5.88 36.01 16.31
CA PRO A 605 -4.68 35.76 15.50
C PRO A 605 -4.94 34.87 14.28
N ARG A 606 -5.69 33.76 14.44
CA ARG A 606 -5.98 32.84 13.32
C ARG A 606 -6.84 33.46 12.24
N TYR A 607 -7.82 34.26 12.62
CA TYR A 607 -8.60 35.02 11.66
C TYR A 607 -7.72 36.03 10.90
N GLN A 608 -6.80 36.74 11.57
CA GLN A 608 -5.88 37.66 10.90
C GLN A 608 -4.95 36.94 9.92
N GLU A 609 -4.41 35.78 10.30
CA GLU A 609 -3.59 34.94 9.42
C GLU A 609 -4.37 34.47 8.19
N PHE A 610 -5.61 34.00 8.39
CA PHE A 610 -6.49 33.59 7.29
C PHE A 610 -6.83 34.75 6.36
N LYS A 611 -7.19 35.92 6.91
CA LYS A 611 -7.47 37.12 6.14
C LYS A 611 -6.24 37.61 5.37
N HIS A 612 -5.05 37.51 5.97
CA HIS A 612 -3.79 37.80 5.29
C HIS A 612 -3.57 36.84 4.11
N ALA A 613 -3.78 35.53 4.31
CA ALA A 613 -3.65 34.54 3.25
C ALA A 613 -4.62 34.79 2.08
N LEU A 614 -5.87 35.18 2.36
CA LEU A 614 -6.84 35.56 1.31
C LEU A 614 -6.42 36.83 0.55
N ARG A 615 -5.90 37.83 1.27
CA ARG A 615 -5.36 39.06 0.65
C ARG A 615 -4.14 38.78 -0.21
N GLU A 616 -3.26 37.88 0.22
CA GLU A 616 -2.12 37.48 -0.60
C GLU A 616 -2.53 36.71 -1.85
N ASP A 617 -3.64 35.98 -1.84
CA ASP A 617 -4.13 35.23 -3.01
C ASP A 617 -4.60 36.15 -4.15
N THR A 618 -5.07 37.35 -3.82
CA THR A 618 -5.52 38.35 -4.81
C THR A 618 -4.37 39.15 -5.42
N VAL A 619 -3.13 38.91 -4.98
CA VAL A 619 -1.93 39.60 -5.45
C VAL A 619 -1.38 38.93 -6.72
N ASP A 620 -1.01 39.74 -7.72
CA ASP A 620 -0.51 39.26 -9.02
C ASP A 620 0.86 38.55 -8.91
N TYR A 621 1.15 37.65 -9.85
CA TYR A 621 2.40 36.88 -9.94
C TYR A 621 3.66 37.74 -9.91
N SER A 622 3.62 38.90 -10.56
CA SER A 622 4.71 39.87 -10.59
C SER A 622 5.13 40.31 -9.18
N HIS A 623 4.18 40.47 -8.26
CA HIS A 623 4.45 40.84 -6.87
C HIS A 623 5.07 39.69 -6.05
N TYR A 624 4.69 38.43 -6.29
CA TYR A 624 5.32 37.30 -5.58
C TYR A 624 6.81 37.16 -5.92
N THR A 625 7.19 37.52 -7.14
CA THR A 625 8.56 37.36 -7.65
C THR A 625 9.42 38.62 -7.51
N ALA A 626 8.82 39.78 -7.22
CA ALA A 626 9.53 41.05 -7.05
C ALA A 626 10.65 40.99 -5.98
N ASN A 627 10.50 40.14 -4.96
CA ASN A 627 11.47 39.97 -3.86
C ASN A 627 12.41 38.76 -4.03
N ILE A 628 12.25 37.95 -5.08
CA ILE A 628 13.13 36.80 -5.33
C ILE A 628 14.36 37.33 -6.08
N LYS A 629 15.50 37.41 -5.38
CA LYS A 629 16.79 37.80 -5.98
C LYS A 629 17.10 36.90 -7.18
N ARG A 630 16.81 37.39 -8.40
CA ARG A 630 17.14 36.70 -9.65
C ARG A 630 18.65 36.48 -9.70
N LYS A 631 19.12 35.24 -9.50
CA LYS A 631 20.49 34.88 -9.87
C LYS A 631 20.59 35.06 -11.39
N ARG A 632 21.50 35.94 -11.84
CA ARG A 632 21.75 36.17 -13.27
C ARG A 632 21.98 34.84 -13.98
N PRO A 633 21.44 34.64 -15.20
CA PRO A 633 21.88 33.55 -16.04
C PRO A 633 23.40 33.67 -16.25
N THR A 634 24.14 32.61 -15.96
CA THR A 634 25.54 32.49 -16.35
C THR A 634 25.65 32.62 -17.87
N THR A 635 26.25 33.71 -18.33
CA THR A 635 26.65 33.92 -19.71
C THR A 635 27.56 32.78 -20.14
N THR A 636 27.14 32.02 -21.14
CA THR A 636 27.97 31.03 -21.82
C THR A 636 29.17 31.75 -22.48
N PRO A 637 30.42 31.31 -22.26
CA PRO A 637 31.55 31.89 -22.95
C PRO A 637 31.58 31.38 -24.39
N ARG A 638 31.51 32.32 -25.32
CA ARG A 638 31.74 32.17 -26.75
C ARG A 638 33.16 31.61 -26.95
N LYS A 639 33.30 30.34 -27.35
CA LYS A 639 34.59 29.78 -27.77
C LYS A 639 34.85 30.15 -29.23
N VAL A 640 35.79 31.07 -29.39
CA VAL A 640 36.58 31.31 -30.58
C VAL A 640 37.38 30.04 -30.89
N GLN A 641 37.23 29.48 -32.10
CA GLN A 641 38.28 28.67 -32.71
C GLN A 641 38.63 29.25 -34.07
N ALA A 642 39.83 29.81 -34.11
CA ALA A 642 40.52 30.22 -35.31
C ALA A 642 40.94 28.99 -36.12
N ARG A 643 40.66 29.00 -37.43
CA ARG A 643 41.47 28.30 -38.43
C ARG A 643 41.77 29.28 -39.56
N LYS A 644 43.06 29.43 -39.86
CA LYS A 644 43.64 30.30 -40.89
C LYS A 644 43.29 29.83 -42.31
N ALA A 645 43.20 30.83 -43.21
CA ALA A 645 43.06 30.79 -44.67
C ALA A 645 44.23 30.02 -45.37
N VAL A 646 44.20 29.62 -46.65
CA VAL A 646 43.92 30.34 -47.92
C VAL A 646 43.81 29.29 -49.05
N HIS A 647 42.83 29.40 -49.98
CA HIS A 647 43.09 29.48 -51.44
C HIS A 647 41.85 29.88 -52.24
N VAL A 648 42.09 30.79 -53.19
CA VAL A 648 41.23 31.49 -54.14
C VAL A 648 40.78 30.58 -55.29
N SER A 649 39.52 30.66 -55.76
CA SER A 649 39.17 31.19 -57.11
C SER A 649 37.75 30.83 -57.60
N SER A 650 37.03 31.88 -58.03
CA SER A 650 36.16 32.00 -59.22
C SER A 650 34.83 31.24 -59.39
N GLY A 651 33.79 32.02 -59.71
CA GLY A 651 32.75 31.71 -60.71
C GLY A 651 31.34 31.47 -60.14
N ASN A 652 30.45 32.47 -60.16
CA ASN A 652 29.52 32.88 -61.23
C ASN A 652 28.18 32.10 -61.28
N TYR A 653 27.11 32.86 -60.98
CA TYR A 653 25.78 32.94 -61.60
C TYR A 653 24.79 31.75 -61.64
N ASN A 654 23.54 32.19 -61.39
CA ASN A 654 22.22 31.76 -61.88
C ASN A 654 21.51 30.65 -61.09
N GLU A 655 20.33 30.94 -60.51
CA GLU A 655 19.02 31.11 -61.20
C GLU A 655 18.70 29.80 -61.94
N GLU A 656 17.57 29.14 -61.79
CA GLU A 656 16.21 29.50 -61.39
C GLU A 656 15.41 28.17 -61.41
N TYR A 657 14.20 28.17 -60.81
CA TYR A 657 12.95 27.49 -61.24
C TYR A 657 13.00 26.04 -61.81
N ASP A 658 12.04 25.15 -61.59
CA ASP A 658 10.73 25.20 -60.97
C ASP A 658 10.22 23.74 -60.92
N ASP A 659 9.08 23.62 -60.26
CA ASP A 659 7.98 22.74 -60.64
C ASP A 659 7.99 21.23 -60.32
N ASP A 660 7.31 20.97 -59.20
CA ASP A 660 5.91 20.53 -59.20
C ASP A 660 5.50 19.08 -59.55
N TYR A 661 4.42 18.74 -58.85
CA TYR A 661 3.41 17.72 -59.13
C TYR A 661 3.63 16.26 -58.67
N SER A 662 3.05 16.02 -57.49
CA SER A 662 1.84 15.22 -57.28
C SER A 662 1.79 13.77 -57.74
N GLY A 663 1.32 12.93 -56.81
CA GLY A 663 0.31 11.92 -57.15
C GLY A 663 0.63 10.49 -56.74
N GLY A 664 0.35 10.17 -55.48
CA GLY A 664 -0.73 9.24 -55.13
C GLY A 664 -0.72 7.79 -55.64
N SER A 665 -0.85 6.90 -54.65
CA SER A 665 -1.69 5.70 -54.65
C SER A 665 -1.09 4.32 -54.96
N ALA A 666 -0.91 3.60 -53.83
CA ALA A 666 -1.66 2.40 -53.48
C ALA A 666 -1.21 1.01 -54.00
N MET A 667 -0.89 0.17 -52.99
CA MET A 667 -1.25 -1.24 -52.82
C MET A 667 -0.91 -2.26 -53.93
N ARG A 668 -0.14 -3.29 -53.58
CA ARG A 668 -0.67 -4.62 -53.19
C ARG A 668 0.46 -5.61 -52.88
N ASN A 669 0.15 -6.47 -51.89
CA ASN A 669 0.85 -7.67 -51.46
C ASN A 669 1.23 -8.60 -52.62
N ILE A 670 2.27 -9.41 -52.42
CA ILE A 670 2.26 -10.88 -52.59
C ILE A 670 3.42 -11.48 -51.78
N SER A 671 3.07 -12.45 -50.93
CA SER A 671 3.94 -13.36 -50.20
C SER A 671 4.51 -14.46 -51.10
N PHE A 672 5.72 -14.98 -50.83
CA PHE A 672 5.97 -16.43 -50.88
C PHE A 672 7.15 -16.85 -50.00
N SER A 673 6.99 -18.04 -49.44
CA SER A 673 7.77 -18.73 -48.42
C SER A 673 8.90 -19.61 -49.00
N GLY A 674 9.84 -20.01 -48.14
CA GLY A 674 10.83 -21.07 -48.42
C GLY A 674 12.04 -20.97 -47.50
N SER A 675 11.97 -21.42 -46.24
CA SER A 675 12.28 -22.79 -45.79
C SER A 675 13.78 -23.11 -45.65
N ARG A 676 14.19 -23.12 -44.38
CA ARG A 676 14.94 -24.16 -43.65
C ARG A 676 16.47 -24.31 -43.75
N ARG A 677 16.99 -24.51 -42.53
CA ARG A 677 18.20 -25.23 -42.06
C ARG A 677 19.53 -24.48 -42.12
N SER A 678 20.50 -24.70 -41.23
CA SER A 678 20.62 -25.09 -39.81
C SER A 678 22.12 -25.38 -39.62
N SER A 679 22.78 -24.77 -38.62
CA SER A 679 23.92 -25.33 -37.86
C SER A 679 24.52 -24.22 -36.98
N LEU A 680 24.43 -24.27 -35.65
CA LEU A 680 25.29 -25.01 -34.72
C LEU A 680 26.78 -24.63 -34.77
N ARG A 681 27.22 -23.97 -33.69
CA ARG A 681 28.21 -24.41 -32.68
C ARG A 681 29.49 -23.56 -32.50
N SER A 682 29.78 -23.33 -31.21
CA SER A 682 31.08 -23.19 -30.52
C SER A 682 31.80 -21.84 -30.72
N SER A 683 31.97 -20.98 -29.70
CA SER A 683 32.73 -21.08 -28.43
C SER A 683 34.21 -20.66 -28.54
N ARG A 684 34.56 -19.71 -27.64
CA ARG A 684 35.82 -19.51 -26.89
C ARG A 684 36.90 -18.51 -27.35
N GLN A 685 37.45 -17.88 -26.29
CA GLN A 685 38.74 -17.20 -26.08
C GLN A 685 38.79 -15.71 -26.50
N TYR A 686 39.18 -14.76 -25.65
CA TYR A 686 40.02 -14.78 -24.43
C TYR A 686 39.40 -14.05 -23.24
#